data_AF-A0A661TN93-F1
#
_entry.id   AF-A0A661TN93-F1
#
_cell.length_a   1.000
_cell.length_b   1.000
_cell.length_c   1.000
_cell.angle_alpha   90.00
_cell.angle_beta   90.00
_cell.angle_gamma   90.00
#
_symmetry.space_group_name_H-M   'P 1'
#
loop_
_entity.id
_entity.type
_entity.pdbx_description
1 polymer ?
#
loop_
_entity_poly.entity_id
_entity_poly.type
_entity_poly.pdbx_seq_one_letter_code
_entity_poly.pdbx_strand_id
1 'polypeptide(L)'
;MIGSVDIKTRPLKLAFLVDSNNQKQVREAIRLSSTLWGGAYFSIIQLHKRMPVTWREKPLRTPSAKSVILGYIEAFDPDVFVQFSKGIPQYISEIGIKVIKPDDIWKNLDADRNLSPRFGIGLFEILNEVFEENFKFKAKYPIKIIFPKLPKQFSLFWTSVFGEIPNKLTPILKVHYYKPLEITTPNFSIEKIKELMTGNVLFPRRITHHGINMFSRSGFRRDAYAFFMDASKVEDIVDYWNLRAMGKSVFPIPKQLKENEKLKELLIEFLKAHRKHWRHNPQVCDYASIVRARNCTMEEMQEYAKTLKIKRDPKDTSSDPFFSLQHWYPRVWDEWARDKNGAVPSDIYGDEEESIDIADTKDFRVRFHSLLPKFAQKYGYHDEPRCANEVSFRFYGAGEYIAEVFPKSSGDNFIRAISGLTLFRDDWRVGRNGLVKLVRDTFNKTQEIPLSEKVFFAWLEDLGWKPKLSPPGLLAKQIYKRLEGYPSILKNEKLLGLLEYMNGGTVQRDGSPVERNKIGQERNLSVGEVKSRLKEKTQRRNLYDYLVEKGFFRLGLRLQCPHCLRNSWYKLEDIRDSFTCPKCLDTFDAVGNLDSATWSYKTTGPFSVPNYAEGAYAVLLTLDFFSDHKLTTIRITPTMSFVAEAHDKKNLEADFAMFWQDSVYGEKNDGLLFGECKTYGKFKGEDFERMKYLARIFPGAVLVFSTLRKSLTEQEIKGITSIAKKGRKYWKAERPINPVMILTGNELLSDFGPPYCWEDALKKKFDRVAGLLSICDTTQQIYLNLPSWHTEWHEKWEKQKKTNGEQAKKRELTPPATF
;
A
#
# COMPACT_ATOMS: atom_id res chain seq x y z
N MET A 1 -2.81 7.97 23.43
CA MET A 1 -2.54 7.73 21.99
C MET A 1 -2.18 9.05 21.34
N ILE A 2 -1.16 9.06 20.49
CA ILE A 2 -0.72 10.26 19.76
C ILE A 2 -0.64 9.91 18.28
N GLY A 3 -0.98 10.85 17.39
CA GLY A 3 -0.87 10.59 15.96
C GLY A 3 -1.38 11.72 15.10
N SER A 4 -1.50 11.47 13.81
CA SER A 4 -2.08 12.41 12.84
C SER A 4 -3.07 11.72 11.91
N VAL A 5 -4.04 12.50 11.45
CA VAL A 5 -4.88 12.15 10.29
C VAL A 5 -4.53 13.11 9.17
N ASP A 6 -3.95 12.58 8.09
CA ASP A 6 -3.58 13.36 6.92
C ASP A 6 -4.63 13.17 5.82
N ILE A 7 -5.09 14.28 5.26
CA ILE A 7 -6.11 14.33 4.21
C ILE A 7 -5.52 15.08 3.03
N LYS A 8 -5.45 14.43 1.86
CA LYS A 8 -4.98 15.07 0.62
C LYS A 8 -6.07 15.07 -0.44
N THR A 9 -6.28 16.22 -1.07
CA THR A 9 -7.27 16.36 -2.13
C THR A 9 -6.67 16.00 -3.48
N ARG A 10 -7.41 15.28 -4.31
CA ARG A 10 -7.05 15.01 -5.70
C ARG A 10 -8.24 15.05 -6.65
N PRO A 11 -8.02 15.21 -7.96
CA PRO A 11 -9.07 15.04 -8.94
C PRO A 11 -9.75 13.67 -8.85
N LEU A 12 -11.03 13.62 -9.23
CA LEU A 12 -11.76 12.36 -9.41
C LEU A 12 -11.16 11.61 -10.61
N LYS A 13 -10.62 10.40 -10.42
CA LYS A 13 -9.95 9.65 -11.49
C LYS A 13 -10.96 8.90 -12.34
N LEU A 14 -11.12 9.32 -13.60
CA LEU A 14 -11.97 8.60 -14.56
C LEU A 14 -11.14 7.68 -15.46
N ALA A 15 -11.70 6.52 -15.80
CA ALA A 15 -11.21 5.65 -16.87
C ALA A 15 -12.27 5.48 -17.96
N PHE A 16 -11.92 5.89 -19.18
CA PHE A 16 -12.81 5.82 -20.33
C PHE A 16 -12.66 4.47 -21.03
N LEU A 17 -13.72 3.66 -20.98
CA LEU A 17 -13.76 2.33 -21.60
C LEU A 17 -14.30 2.46 -23.02
N VAL A 18 -13.44 2.24 -24.01
CA VAL A 18 -13.77 2.40 -25.44
C VAL A 18 -13.67 1.08 -26.20
N ASP A 19 -14.44 0.92 -27.26
CA ASP A 19 -14.26 -0.18 -28.21
C ASP A 19 -12.92 -0.02 -28.93
N SER A 20 -12.26 -1.14 -29.23
CA SER A 20 -10.96 -1.15 -29.90
C SER A 20 -10.97 -0.36 -31.21
N ASN A 21 -9.98 0.50 -31.41
CA ASN A 21 -9.78 1.30 -32.61
C ASN A 21 -10.97 2.23 -32.98
N ASN A 22 -11.85 2.56 -32.03
CA ASN A 22 -12.96 3.47 -32.28
C ASN A 22 -12.55 4.95 -32.11
N GLN A 23 -12.23 5.60 -33.24
CA GLN A 23 -11.79 7.00 -33.27
C GLN A 23 -12.81 7.98 -32.66
N LYS A 24 -14.11 7.76 -32.87
CA LYS A 24 -15.16 8.67 -32.38
C LYS A 24 -15.23 8.65 -30.86
N GLN A 25 -15.22 7.45 -30.27
CA GLN A 25 -15.23 7.27 -28.82
C GLN A 25 -13.97 7.84 -28.16
N VAL A 26 -12.78 7.62 -28.76
CA VAL A 26 -11.52 8.20 -28.25
C VAL A 26 -11.55 9.73 -28.32
N ARG A 27 -12.07 10.32 -29.40
CA ARG A 27 -12.20 11.78 -29.50
C ARG A 27 -13.11 12.33 -28.41
N GLU A 28 -14.25 11.68 -28.17
CA GLU A 28 -15.19 12.15 -27.15
C GLU A 28 -14.65 11.98 -25.73
N ALA A 29 -13.89 10.91 -25.45
CA ALA A 29 -13.15 10.76 -24.20
C ALA A 29 -12.18 11.94 -23.98
N ILE A 30 -11.39 12.31 -24.99
CA ILE A 30 -10.47 13.45 -24.92
C ILE A 30 -11.22 14.78 -24.71
N ARG A 31 -12.39 14.93 -25.34
CA ARG A 31 -13.24 16.12 -25.15
C ARG A 31 -13.74 16.24 -23.72
N LEU A 32 -14.26 15.16 -23.14
CA LEU A 32 -14.68 15.16 -21.73
C LEU A 32 -13.49 15.40 -20.79
N SER A 33 -12.35 14.74 -21.03
CA SER A 33 -11.09 15.01 -20.33
C SER A 33 -10.65 16.47 -20.40
N SER A 34 -10.96 17.20 -21.48
CA SER A 34 -10.59 18.61 -21.65
C SER A 34 -11.50 19.56 -20.87
N THR A 35 -12.47 19.05 -20.13
CA THR A 35 -13.49 19.83 -19.43
C THR A 35 -13.56 19.58 -17.93
N LEU A 36 -12.74 18.67 -17.41
CA LEU A 36 -12.76 18.26 -16.00
C LEU A 36 -11.39 18.48 -15.37
N TRP A 37 -11.36 18.94 -14.11
CA TRP A 37 -10.14 19.07 -13.33
C TRP A 37 -9.40 17.73 -13.27
N GLY A 38 -8.10 17.74 -13.56
CA GLY A 38 -7.28 16.54 -13.69
C GLY A 38 -7.57 15.67 -14.92
N GLY A 39 -8.40 16.11 -15.86
CA GLY A 39 -8.86 15.26 -16.96
C GLY A 39 -7.79 14.82 -17.95
N ALA A 40 -6.65 15.52 -18.00
CA ALA A 40 -5.46 15.08 -18.70
C ALA A 40 -4.79 13.81 -18.11
N TYR A 41 -5.14 13.46 -16.87
CA TYR A 41 -4.68 12.26 -16.15
C TYR A 41 -5.68 11.11 -16.21
N PHE A 42 -6.80 11.28 -16.91
CA PHE A 42 -7.78 10.21 -17.09
C PHE A 42 -7.31 9.24 -18.15
N SER A 43 -7.40 7.94 -17.86
CA SER A 43 -6.93 6.91 -18.79
C SER A 43 -7.99 6.57 -19.83
N ILE A 44 -7.54 6.19 -21.03
CA ILE A 44 -8.40 5.64 -22.08
C ILE A 44 -8.03 4.17 -22.25
N ILE A 45 -8.95 3.26 -21.93
CA ILE A 45 -8.72 1.82 -21.93
C ILE A 45 -9.50 1.19 -23.09
N GLN A 46 -8.78 0.64 -24.06
CA GLN A 46 -9.38 -0.05 -25.20
C GLN A 46 -9.77 -1.48 -24.83
N LEU A 47 -11.04 -1.82 -24.99
CA LEU A 47 -11.60 -3.14 -24.66
C LEU A 47 -11.38 -4.16 -25.79
N HIS A 48 -10.13 -4.58 -25.97
CA HIS A 48 -9.78 -5.64 -26.92
C HIS A 48 -10.35 -6.99 -26.48
N LYS A 49 -10.94 -7.73 -27.42
CA LYS A 49 -11.23 -9.17 -27.24
C LYS A 49 -9.96 -10.01 -27.36
N ARG A 50 -9.07 -9.62 -28.28
CA ARG A 50 -7.74 -10.19 -28.51
C ARG A 50 -6.77 -9.05 -28.79
N MET A 51 -5.57 -9.11 -28.23
CA MET A 51 -4.55 -8.08 -28.47
C MET A 51 -4.11 -8.08 -29.94
N PRO A 52 -3.93 -6.89 -30.57
CA PRO A 52 -3.53 -6.78 -31.96
C PRO A 52 -2.08 -7.25 -32.17
N VAL A 53 -1.74 -7.54 -33.43
CA VAL A 53 -0.42 -8.05 -33.83
C VAL A 53 0.71 -7.08 -33.45
N THR A 54 0.41 -5.78 -33.40
CA THR A 54 1.30 -4.69 -32.95
C THR A 54 1.81 -4.86 -31.51
N TRP A 55 1.20 -5.73 -30.70
CA TRP A 55 1.64 -6.08 -29.35
C TRP A 55 2.58 -7.30 -29.28
N ARG A 56 2.96 -7.88 -30.42
CA ARG A 56 3.94 -8.98 -30.47
C ARG A 56 5.36 -8.42 -30.35
N GLU A 57 5.98 -8.63 -29.20
CA GLU A 57 7.40 -8.37 -28.98
C GLU A 57 8.16 -9.70 -29.01
N LYS A 58 8.69 -10.12 -30.16
CA LYS A 58 9.48 -11.37 -30.23
C LYS A 58 10.75 -11.24 -29.37
N PRO A 59 11.14 -12.27 -28.59
CA PRO A 59 10.59 -13.63 -28.54
C PRO A 59 9.43 -13.82 -27.53
N LEU A 60 8.99 -12.76 -26.84
CA LEU A 60 7.93 -12.84 -25.83
C LEU A 60 6.56 -13.13 -26.46
N ARG A 61 5.73 -13.86 -25.73
CA ARG A 61 4.34 -14.10 -26.12
C ARG A 61 3.52 -12.83 -25.95
N THR A 62 2.56 -12.61 -26.84
CA THR A 62 1.59 -11.52 -26.70
C THR A 62 0.80 -11.72 -25.40
N PRO A 63 0.64 -10.67 -24.58
CA PRO A 63 -0.18 -10.76 -23.38
C PRO A 63 -1.65 -10.97 -23.73
N SER A 64 -2.41 -11.56 -22.81
CA SER A 64 -3.86 -11.69 -22.97
C SER A 64 -4.54 -10.32 -22.88
N ALA A 65 -5.67 -10.13 -23.56
CA ALA A 65 -6.39 -8.86 -23.48
C ALA A 65 -6.91 -8.57 -22.06
N LYS A 66 -7.39 -9.61 -21.36
CA LYS A 66 -7.81 -9.53 -19.96
C LYS A 66 -6.68 -8.99 -19.07
N SER A 67 -5.46 -9.53 -19.18
CA SER A 67 -4.33 -9.08 -18.37
C SER A 67 -3.91 -7.65 -18.68
N VAL A 68 -3.94 -7.24 -19.95
CA VAL A 68 -3.63 -5.86 -20.33
C VAL A 68 -4.64 -4.88 -19.74
N ILE A 69 -5.93 -5.17 -19.88
CA ILE A 69 -7.02 -4.30 -19.40
C ILE A 69 -6.98 -4.19 -17.88
N LEU A 70 -6.91 -5.31 -17.15
CA LEU A 70 -6.81 -5.30 -15.70
C LEU A 70 -5.54 -4.59 -15.21
N GLY A 71 -4.43 -4.77 -15.93
CA GLY A 71 -3.17 -4.09 -15.63
C GLY A 71 -3.25 -2.57 -15.76
N TYR A 72 -3.99 -2.05 -16.76
CA TYR A 72 -4.25 -0.62 -16.88
C TYR A 72 -5.19 -0.11 -15.77
N ILE A 73 -6.24 -0.85 -15.45
CA ILE A 73 -7.16 -0.49 -14.36
C ILE A 73 -6.39 -0.39 -13.04
N GLU A 74 -5.53 -1.38 -12.73
CA GLU A 74 -4.69 -1.36 -11.54
C GLU A 74 -3.67 -0.20 -11.57
N ALA A 75 -3.06 0.05 -12.73
CA ALA A 75 -2.05 1.09 -12.91
C ALA A 75 -2.63 2.50 -12.83
N PHE A 76 -3.88 2.73 -13.19
CA PHE A 76 -4.50 4.06 -13.11
C PHE A 76 -5.38 4.25 -11.88
N ASP A 77 -5.83 3.15 -11.26
CA ASP A 77 -6.64 3.15 -10.03
C ASP A 77 -7.85 4.11 -10.12
N PRO A 78 -8.76 3.92 -11.11
CA PRO A 78 -9.87 4.84 -11.34
C PRO A 78 -10.91 4.77 -10.22
N ASP A 79 -11.59 5.88 -9.98
CA ASP A 79 -12.73 5.97 -9.05
C ASP A 79 -14.06 5.67 -9.76
N VAL A 80 -14.15 5.95 -11.06
CA VAL A 80 -15.36 5.76 -11.87
C VAL A 80 -14.98 5.31 -13.28
N PHE A 81 -15.71 4.33 -13.81
CA PHE A 81 -15.64 3.93 -15.22
C PHE A 81 -16.66 4.71 -16.05
N VAL A 82 -16.21 5.24 -17.20
CA VAL A 82 -17.08 5.90 -18.18
C VAL A 82 -17.20 5.01 -19.41
N GLN A 83 -18.38 4.45 -19.63
CA GLN A 83 -18.62 3.45 -20.66
C GLN A 83 -18.99 4.09 -22.00
N PHE A 84 -18.02 4.19 -22.91
CA PHE A 84 -18.28 4.46 -24.32
C PHE A 84 -18.54 3.19 -25.14
N SER A 85 -17.94 2.08 -24.73
CA SER A 85 -18.05 0.79 -25.40
C SER A 85 -19.48 0.26 -25.42
N LYS A 86 -19.79 -0.57 -26.42
CA LYS A 86 -21.12 -1.21 -26.54
C LYS A 86 -21.48 -2.06 -25.32
N GLY A 87 -20.47 -2.71 -24.73
CA GLY A 87 -20.61 -3.53 -23.53
C GLY A 87 -19.32 -3.55 -22.71
N ILE A 88 -19.42 -4.06 -21.48
CA ILE A 88 -18.29 -4.22 -20.57
C ILE A 88 -18.14 -5.71 -20.24
N PRO A 89 -16.93 -6.28 -20.32
CA PRO A 89 -16.67 -7.65 -19.88
C PRO A 89 -16.98 -7.86 -18.39
N GLN A 90 -17.50 -9.05 -18.05
CA GLN A 90 -17.88 -9.40 -16.68
C GLN A 90 -16.76 -9.16 -15.65
N TYR A 91 -15.51 -9.47 -15.99
CA TYR A 91 -14.36 -9.28 -15.09
C TYR A 91 -14.05 -7.81 -14.76
N ILE A 92 -14.63 -6.84 -15.48
CA ILE A 92 -14.55 -5.41 -15.14
C ILE A 92 -15.71 -5.03 -14.22
N SER A 93 -16.91 -5.56 -14.48
CA SER A 93 -18.09 -5.35 -13.61
C SER A 93 -17.89 -5.92 -12.21
N GLU A 94 -17.21 -7.07 -12.10
CA GLU A 94 -16.86 -7.72 -10.83
C GLU A 94 -15.86 -6.91 -9.97
N ILE A 95 -15.26 -5.85 -10.51
CA ILE A 95 -14.35 -4.96 -9.75
C ILE A 95 -15.14 -4.10 -8.75
N GLY A 96 -16.44 -3.86 -9.00
CA GLY A 96 -17.28 -3.07 -8.10
C GLY A 96 -17.10 -1.55 -8.20
N ILE A 97 -16.35 -1.06 -9.20
CA ILE A 97 -16.24 0.38 -9.48
C ILE A 97 -17.48 0.86 -10.23
N LYS A 98 -18.03 2.01 -9.82
CA LYS A 98 -19.21 2.63 -10.45
C LYS A 98 -18.99 2.85 -11.96
N VAL A 99 -19.96 2.43 -12.76
CA VAL A 99 -19.98 2.62 -14.21
C VAL A 99 -21.04 3.67 -14.57
N ILE A 100 -20.66 4.68 -15.35
CA ILE A 100 -21.55 5.74 -15.84
C ILE A 100 -21.50 5.86 -17.37
N LYS A 101 -22.48 6.56 -17.97
CA LYS A 101 -22.45 6.92 -19.39
C LYS A 101 -21.77 8.28 -19.60
N PRO A 102 -21.20 8.55 -20.79
CA PRO A 102 -20.56 9.84 -21.11
C PRO A 102 -21.47 11.05 -20.86
N ASP A 103 -22.75 10.93 -21.22
CA ASP A 103 -23.74 11.99 -21.06
C ASP A 103 -24.08 12.30 -19.59
N ASP A 104 -23.80 11.37 -18.67
CA ASP A 104 -24.05 11.58 -17.25
C ASP A 104 -23.14 12.65 -16.64
N ILE A 105 -21.94 12.87 -17.20
CA ILE A 105 -20.95 13.82 -16.66
C ILE A 105 -21.50 15.25 -16.68
N TRP A 106 -22.04 15.68 -17.82
CA TRP A 106 -22.61 17.01 -18.03
C TRP A 106 -24.14 16.97 -18.09
N LYS A 107 -24.75 16.04 -17.35
CA LYS A 107 -26.20 15.95 -17.17
C LYS A 107 -26.69 17.12 -16.31
N ASN A 108 -27.86 17.68 -16.63
CA ASN A 108 -28.48 18.81 -15.91
C ASN A 108 -27.70 20.13 -15.92
N LEU A 109 -26.85 20.35 -16.93
CA LEU A 109 -26.20 21.64 -17.15
C LEU A 109 -27.25 22.72 -17.41
N ASP A 110 -27.27 23.75 -16.56
CA ASP A 110 -28.16 24.91 -16.66
C ASP A 110 -27.29 26.18 -16.66
N ALA A 111 -27.33 26.92 -17.77
CA ALA A 111 -26.48 28.09 -17.98
C ALA A 111 -26.71 29.21 -16.95
N ASP A 112 -27.92 29.29 -16.39
CA ASP A 112 -28.33 30.37 -15.49
C ASP A 112 -28.28 29.94 -14.01
N ARG A 113 -28.31 28.63 -13.73
CA ARG A 113 -28.41 28.10 -12.36
C ARG A 113 -27.25 27.22 -11.91
N ASN A 114 -26.75 26.33 -12.77
CA ASN A 114 -25.75 25.35 -12.39
C ASN A 114 -24.80 25.00 -13.54
N LEU A 115 -23.59 25.56 -13.46
CA LEU A 115 -22.50 25.30 -14.39
C LEU A 115 -21.59 24.14 -13.96
N SER A 116 -21.87 23.49 -12.83
CA SER A 116 -21.04 22.39 -12.35
C SER A 116 -21.44 21.07 -13.01
N PRO A 117 -20.48 20.23 -13.42
CA PRO A 117 -20.79 18.89 -13.91
C PRO A 117 -21.36 18.05 -12.78
N ARG A 118 -22.10 16.99 -13.16
CA ARG A 118 -22.59 16.00 -12.20
C ARG A 118 -21.43 15.22 -11.58
N PHE A 119 -20.42 14.85 -12.36
CA PHE A 119 -19.22 14.16 -11.87
C PHE A 119 -17.97 15.03 -12.09
N GLY A 120 -17.13 15.12 -11.07
CA GLY A 120 -15.89 15.88 -11.15
C GLY A 120 -16.06 17.38 -10.82
N ILE A 121 -14.96 18.12 -10.97
CA ILE A 121 -14.94 19.59 -10.96
C ILE A 121 -14.80 20.07 -12.39
N GLY A 122 -15.64 21.02 -12.80
CA GLY A 122 -15.82 21.39 -14.20
C GLY A 122 -14.93 22.53 -14.67
N LEU A 123 -14.84 22.65 -16.00
CA LEU A 123 -14.11 23.71 -16.69
C LEU A 123 -14.49 25.11 -16.20
N PHE A 124 -15.78 25.37 -15.99
CA PHE A 124 -16.27 26.69 -15.62
C PHE A 124 -15.77 27.14 -14.25
N GLU A 125 -15.65 26.23 -13.29
CA GLU A 125 -15.09 26.53 -11.97
C GLU A 125 -13.61 26.87 -12.07
N ILE A 126 -12.85 26.12 -12.87
CA ILE A 126 -11.43 26.39 -13.14
C ILE A 126 -11.25 27.75 -13.83
N LEU A 127 -12.09 28.06 -14.83
CA LEU A 127 -12.02 29.33 -15.55
C LEU A 127 -12.35 30.53 -14.65
N ASN A 128 -13.26 30.36 -13.68
CA ASN A 128 -13.54 31.40 -12.68
C ASN A 128 -12.29 31.68 -11.82
N GLU A 129 -11.58 30.64 -11.37
CA GLU A 129 -10.35 30.82 -10.61
C GLU A 129 -9.25 31.49 -11.43
N VAL A 130 -9.06 31.03 -12.67
CA VAL A 130 -8.09 31.63 -13.60
C VAL A 130 -8.40 33.11 -13.83
N PHE A 131 -9.68 33.48 -13.91
CA PHE A 131 -10.11 34.87 -14.00
C PHE A 131 -9.71 35.67 -12.75
N GLU A 132 -10.05 35.18 -11.56
CA GLU A 132 -9.76 35.84 -10.29
C GLU A 132 -8.25 36.04 -10.07
N GLU A 133 -7.44 35.03 -10.39
CA GLU A 133 -5.98 35.08 -10.20
C GLU A 133 -5.26 35.95 -11.24
N ASN A 134 -5.67 35.89 -12.51
CA ASN A 134 -4.85 36.38 -13.62
C ASN A 134 -5.45 37.53 -14.44
N PHE A 135 -6.77 37.72 -14.40
CA PHE A 135 -7.48 38.70 -15.24
C PHE A 135 -8.22 39.78 -14.45
N LYS A 136 -8.47 39.57 -13.15
CA LYS A 136 -9.04 40.59 -12.26
C LYS A 136 -8.15 41.83 -12.16
N PHE A 137 -6.84 41.62 -12.17
CA PHE A 137 -5.83 42.68 -12.18
C PHE A 137 -4.87 42.49 -13.37
N LYS A 138 -4.28 43.57 -13.85
CA LYS A 138 -3.35 43.52 -14.97
C LYS A 138 -2.01 42.92 -14.53
N ALA A 139 -1.80 41.64 -14.85
CA ALA A 139 -0.55 40.94 -14.55
C ALA A 139 0.65 41.52 -15.31
N LYS A 140 1.83 41.54 -14.67
CA LYS A 140 3.10 41.94 -15.31
C LYS A 140 3.49 41.00 -16.46
N TYR A 141 3.17 39.71 -16.32
CA TYR A 141 3.40 38.68 -17.32
C TYR A 141 2.08 37.93 -17.59
N PRO A 142 1.26 38.40 -18.54
CA PRO A 142 -0.08 37.86 -18.73
C PRO A 142 -0.03 36.45 -19.32
N ILE A 143 -0.93 35.60 -18.81
CA ILE A 143 -1.28 34.33 -19.45
C ILE A 143 -2.21 34.58 -20.64
N LYS A 144 -2.23 33.67 -21.61
CA LYS A 144 -3.11 33.72 -22.78
C LYS A 144 -3.96 32.47 -22.84
N ILE A 145 -5.27 32.62 -23.06
CA ILE A 145 -6.18 31.47 -23.20
C ILE A 145 -6.57 31.33 -24.68
N ILE A 146 -6.36 30.13 -25.23
CA ILE A 146 -6.62 29.83 -26.64
C ILE A 146 -7.45 28.56 -26.81
N PHE A 147 -8.46 28.60 -27.67
CA PHE A 147 -9.20 27.42 -28.16
C PHE A 147 -8.96 27.28 -29.66
N PRO A 148 -7.84 26.65 -30.08
CA PRO A 148 -7.42 26.62 -31.47
C PRO A 148 -8.39 25.82 -32.34
N LYS A 149 -8.67 26.32 -33.55
CA LYS A 149 -9.40 25.56 -34.58
C LYS A 149 -8.46 24.53 -35.19
N LEU A 150 -8.62 23.28 -34.77
CA LEU A 150 -7.75 22.17 -35.17
C LEU A 150 -7.95 21.76 -36.64
N PRO A 151 -6.90 21.35 -37.35
CA PRO A 151 -6.99 20.97 -38.76
C PRO A 151 -7.70 19.61 -38.92
N LYS A 152 -8.28 19.38 -40.12
CA LYS A 152 -8.91 18.08 -40.46
C LYS A 152 -7.88 16.96 -40.52
N GLN A 153 -6.71 17.24 -41.10
CA GLN A 153 -5.60 16.29 -41.18
C GLN A 153 -5.06 15.99 -39.78
N PHE A 154 -4.95 14.70 -39.44
CA PHE A 154 -4.54 14.23 -38.10
C PHE A 154 -5.36 14.86 -36.95
N SER A 155 -6.64 15.16 -37.19
CA SER A 155 -7.46 15.89 -36.21
C SER A 155 -7.53 15.23 -34.84
N LEU A 156 -7.58 13.90 -34.75
CA LEU A 156 -7.58 13.18 -33.47
C LEU A 156 -6.25 13.37 -32.73
N PHE A 157 -5.12 13.31 -33.45
CA PHE A 157 -3.80 13.57 -32.86
C PHE A 157 -3.73 14.98 -32.26
N TRP A 158 -4.12 16.02 -33.02
CA TRP A 158 -4.12 17.38 -32.49
C TRP A 158 -5.09 17.58 -31.33
N THR A 159 -6.24 16.89 -31.36
CA THR A 159 -7.19 16.84 -30.25
C THR A 159 -6.52 16.26 -29.00
N SER A 160 -5.70 15.21 -29.15
CA SER A 160 -4.93 14.67 -28.02
C SER A 160 -3.88 15.66 -27.48
N VAL A 161 -3.30 16.54 -28.31
CA VAL A 161 -2.25 17.49 -27.92
C VAL A 161 -2.82 18.72 -27.21
N PHE A 162 -3.83 19.36 -27.78
CA PHE A 162 -4.39 20.63 -27.29
C PHE A 162 -5.66 20.44 -26.44
N GLY A 163 -6.33 19.30 -26.57
CA GLY A 163 -7.70 19.14 -26.10
C GLY A 163 -8.70 19.78 -27.06
N GLU A 164 -9.98 19.44 -26.88
CA GLU A 164 -11.08 19.97 -27.67
C GLU A 164 -12.31 20.10 -26.76
N ILE A 165 -13.05 21.19 -26.89
CA ILE A 165 -14.24 21.42 -26.06
C ILE A 165 -15.47 20.77 -26.72
N PRO A 166 -16.33 20.04 -25.97
CA PRO A 166 -17.60 19.57 -26.48
C PRO A 166 -18.50 20.71 -26.97
N ASN A 167 -19.16 20.51 -28.11
CA ASN A 167 -20.05 21.52 -28.71
C ASN A 167 -21.13 22.02 -27.74
N LYS A 168 -21.61 21.16 -26.83
CA LYS A 168 -22.61 21.49 -25.81
C LYS A 168 -22.18 22.64 -24.88
N LEU A 169 -20.88 22.77 -24.60
CA LEU A 169 -20.36 23.78 -23.67
C LEU A 169 -19.97 25.10 -24.36
N THR A 170 -19.82 25.07 -25.69
CA THR A 170 -19.34 26.23 -26.47
C THR A 170 -20.26 27.46 -26.36
N PRO A 171 -21.61 27.34 -26.39
CA PRO A 171 -22.49 28.49 -26.23
C PRO A 171 -22.27 29.23 -24.91
N ILE A 172 -22.16 28.50 -23.80
CA ILE A 172 -21.92 29.07 -22.46
C ILE A 172 -20.57 29.77 -22.40
N LEU A 173 -19.51 29.15 -22.94
CA LEU A 173 -18.18 29.75 -22.99
C LEU A 173 -18.18 31.09 -23.74
N LYS A 174 -18.84 31.15 -24.90
CA LYS A 174 -18.90 32.37 -25.71
C LYS A 174 -19.60 33.51 -24.98
N VAL A 175 -20.68 33.22 -24.27
CA VAL A 175 -21.47 34.23 -23.55
C VAL A 175 -20.72 34.73 -22.31
N HIS A 176 -20.19 33.83 -21.48
CA HIS A 176 -19.70 34.18 -20.14
C HIS A 176 -18.19 34.31 -20.02
N TYR A 177 -17.40 33.65 -20.87
CA TYR A 177 -15.95 33.49 -20.64
C TYR A 177 -15.08 34.10 -21.73
N TYR A 178 -15.52 34.14 -22.99
CA TYR A 178 -14.66 34.62 -24.09
C TYR A 178 -14.19 36.06 -23.91
N LYS A 179 -15.10 36.96 -23.53
CA LYS A 179 -14.77 38.36 -23.30
C LYS A 179 -13.99 38.58 -21.99
N PRO A 180 -14.40 38.06 -20.81
CA PRO A 180 -13.68 38.31 -19.57
C PRO A 180 -12.28 37.71 -19.50
N LEU A 181 -12.04 36.58 -20.17
CA LEU A 181 -10.75 35.88 -20.19
C LEU A 181 -9.95 36.11 -21.48
N GLU A 182 -10.41 37.03 -22.34
CA GLU A 182 -9.78 37.33 -23.62
C GLU A 182 -9.46 36.07 -24.46
N ILE A 183 -10.39 35.09 -24.46
CA ILE A 183 -10.17 33.80 -25.12
C ILE A 183 -10.14 34.01 -26.63
N THR A 184 -9.04 33.57 -27.26
CA THR A 184 -8.89 33.63 -28.71
C THR A 184 -9.05 32.26 -29.36
N THR A 185 -9.54 32.22 -30.61
CA THR A 185 -9.69 30.99 -31.39
C THR A 185 -8.82 31.02 -32.64
N PRO A 186 -7.48 30.93 -32.51
CA PRO A 186 -6.60 31.00 -33.67
C PRO A 186 -6.82 29.81 -34.60
N ASN A 187 -6.71 30.04 -35.91
CA ASN A 187 -6.59 28.94 -36.87
C ASN A 187 -5.25 28.24 -36.64
N PHE A 188 -5.28 26.94 -36.38
CA PHE A 188 -4.05 26.19 -36.13
C PHE A 188 -3.16 26.17 -37.38
N SER A 189 -1.91 26.57 -37.21
CA SER A 189 -0.84 26.39 -38.19
C SER A 189 0.36 25.80 -37.46
N ILE A 190 0.95 24.76 -38.06
CA ILE A 190 2.13 24.09 -37.49
C ILE A 190 3.31 25.06 -37.35
N GLU A 191 3.40 26.09 -38.19
CA GLU A 191 4.46 27.11 -38.10
C GLU A 191 4.38 27.93 -36.81
N LYS A 192 3.18 28.05 -36.22
CA LYS A 192 2.96 28.74 -34.94
C LYS A 192 3.01 27.80 -33.74
N ILE A 193 3.36 26.52 -33.92
CA ILE A 193 3.31 25.54 -32.83
C ILE A 193 4.14 25.94 -31.62
N LYS A 194 5.28 26.61 -31.83
CA LYS A 194 6.14 27.11 -30.75
C LYS A 194 5.42 28.15 -29.90
N GLU A 195 4.72 29.09 -30.53
CA GLU A 195 3.92 30.11 -29.85
C GLU A 195 2.74 29.48 -29.08
N LEU A 196 2.08 28.48 -29.66
CA LEU A 196 0.92 27.82 -29.03
C LEU A 196 1.32 26.92 -27.84
N MET A 197 2.58 26.48 -27.79
CA MET A 197 3.10 25.56 -26.78
C MET A 197 3.88 26.25 -25.66
N THR A 198 4.04 27.58 -25.68
CA THR A 198 4.73 28.31 -24.59
C THR A 198 4.00 28.13 -23.25
N GLY A 199 4.75 28.19 -22.14
CA GLY A 199 4.22 27.85 -20.80
C GLY A 199 3.07 28.75 -20.33
N ASN A 200 3.02 30.00 -20.78
CA ASN A 200 1.97 30.97 -20.44
C ASN A 200 0.71 30.87 -21.32
N VAL A 201 0.66 29.92 -22.26
CA VAL A 201 -0.52 29.69 -23.12
C VAL A 201 -1.31 28.50 -22.60
N LEU A 202 -2.55 28.78 -22.19
CA LEU A 202 -3.52 27.81 -21.71
C LEU A 202 -4.47 27.42 -22.85
N PHE A 203 -4.44 26.15 -23.22
CA PHE A 203 -5.39 25.50 -24.12
C PHE A 203 -6.23 24.47 -23.34
N PRO A 204 -7.35 23.93 -23.86
CA PRO A 204 -8.30 23.13 -23.10
C PRO A 204 -7.67 22.06 -22.20
N ARG A 205 -6.76 21.25 -22.76
CA ARG A 205 -6.06 20.22 -21.97
C ARG A 205 -5.17 20.80 -20.87
N ARG A 206 -4.53 21.96 -21.06
CA ARG A 206 -3.67 22.59 -20.03
C ARG A 206 -4.50 23.22 -18.91
N ILE A 207 -5.67 23.76 -19.22
CA ILE A 207 -6.57 24.35 -18.22
C ILE A 207 -6.92 23.32 -17.14
N THR A 208 -7.11 22.06 -17.52
CA THR A 208 -7.43 21.00 -16.56
C THR A 208 -6.30 20.65 -15.58
N HIS A 209 -5.09 21.20 -15.75
CA HIS A 209 -3.94 21.00 -14.85
C HIS A 209 -3.85 22.08 -13.75
N HIS A 210 -4.79 23.01 -13.71
CA HIS A 210 -4.76 24.12 -12.76
C HIS A 210 -4.71 23.64 -11.30
N GLY A 211 -3.79 24.19 -10.51
CA GLY A 211 -3.61 23.85 -9.09
C GLY A 211 -3.26 22.37 -8.83
N ILE A 212 -2.60 21.69 -9.77
CA ILE A 212 -2.22 20.28 -9.62
C ILE A 212 -0.72 20.12 -9.43
N ASN A 213 -0.36 19.41 -8.36
CA ASN A 213 0.98 18.95 -8.06
C ASN A 213 1.14 17.47 -8.38
N MET A 214 2.34 17.10 -8.85
CA MET A 214 2.66 15.76 -9.32
C MET A 214 3.83 15.17 -8.52
N PHE A 215 3.64 14.00 -7.95
CA PHE A 215 4.66 13.30 -7.17
C PHE A 215 5.04 12.00 -7.88
N SER A 216 6.25 11.97 -8.45
CA SER A 216 6.76 10.80 -9.17
C SER A 216 7.18 9.70 -8.19
N ARG A 217 6.78 8.46 -8.48
CA ARG A 217 7.16 7.25 -7.71
C ARG A 217 8.30 6.45 -8.30
N SER A 218 8.60 6.67 -9.58
CA SER A 218 9.67 5.92 -10.24
C SER A 218 11.01 6.30 -9.62
N GLY A 219 11.71 5.30 -9.10
CA GLY A 219 13.11 5.43 -8.70
C GLY A 219 13.93 6.02 -9.84
N PHE A 220 15.02 6.72 -9.48
CA PHE A 220 15.97 7.39 -10.36
C PHE A 220 15.97 6.82 -11.79
N ARG A 221 15.46 7.59 -12.78
CA ARG A 221 16.02 7.71 -14.16
C ARG A 221 15.07 8.20 -15.27
N ARG A 222 13.72 8.23 -15.17
CA ARG A 222 12.88 8.53 -16.37
C ARG A 222 11.52 9.18 -16.10
N ASP A 223 11.48 10.51 -16.07
CA ASP A 223 10.21 11.28 -15.98
C ASP A 223 9.77 11.92 -17.31
N ALA A 224 10.56 11.75 -18.38
CA ALA A 224 10.34 12.42 -19.66
C ALA A 224 10.46 11.46 -20.85
N TYR A 225 9.47 11.53 -21.74
CA TYR A 225 9.38 10.72 -22.95
C TYR A 225 9.20 11.61 -24.18
N ALA A 226 9.94 11.33 -25.25
CA ALA A 226 9.62 11.82 -26.57
C ALA A 226 9.04 10.64 -27.38
N PHE A 227 7.74 10.66 -27.65
CA PHE A 227 7.02 9.51 -28.16
C PHE A 227 6.94 9.51 -29.69
N PHE A 228 7.73 8.67 -30.34
CA PHE A 228 7.78 8.50 -31.80
C PHE A 228 6.62 7.63 -32.30
N MET A 229 5.62 8.27 -32.90
CA MET A 229 4.29 7.70 -33.10
C MET A 229 3.71 7.91 -34.50
N ASP A 230 2.77 7.07 -34.89
CA ASP A 230 1.96 7.24 -36.09
C ASP A 230 0.68 8.02 -35.78
N ALA A 231 0.60 9.29 -36.21
CA ALA A 231 -0.54 10.18 -35.95
C ALA A 231 -1.84 9.78 -36.66
N SER A 232 -1.80 8.79 -37.56
CA SER A 232 -2.98 8.24 -38.23
C SER A 232 -3.60 7.05 -37.49
N LYS A 233 -2.88 6.46 -36.51
CA LYS A 233 -3.31 5.26 -35.81
C LYS A 233 -3.91 5.58 -34.45
N VAL A 234 -5.13 5.09 -34.21
CA VAL A 234 -5.85 5.29 -32.95
C VAL A 234 -5.08 4.67 -31.77
N GLU A 235 -4.49 3.49 -31.95
CA GLU A 235 -3.69 2.82 -30.92
C GLU A 235 -2.54 3.70 -30.40
N ASP A 236 -1.78 4.30 -31.31
CA ASP A 236 -0.65 5.17 -30.98
C ASP A 236 -1.11 6.46 -30.28
N ILE A 237 -2.28 7.01 -30.66
CA ILE A 237 -2.85 8.19 -29.99
C ILE A 237 -3.30 7.86 -28.56
N VAL A 238 -3.89 6.68 -28.34
CA VAL A 238 -4.26 6.20 -27.00
C VAL A 238 -3.01 5.94 -26.15
N ASP A 239 -1.98 5.32 -26.72
CA ASP A 239 -0.69 5.10 -26.07
C ASP A 239 -0.04 6.45 -25.67
N TYR A 240 -0.02 7.44 -26.57
CA TYR A 240 0.44 8.80 -26.27
C TYR A 240 -0.37 9.46 -25.15
N TRP A 241 -1.70 9.32 -25.20
CA TRP A 241 -2.59 9.86 -24.18
C TRP A 241 -2.29 9.23 -22.82
N ASN A 242 -2.26 7.90 -22.74
CA ASN A 242 -2.03 7.18 -21.51
C ASN A 242 -0.62 7.43 -20.95
N LEU A 243 0.42 7.56 -21.77
CA LEU A 243 1.76 7.93 -21.27
C LEU A 243 1.75 9.26 -20.52
N ARG A 244 1.00 10.25 -21.02
CA ARG A 244 0.81 11.53 -20.31
C ARG A 244 -0.06 11.38 -19.09
N ALA A 245 -1.12 10.57 -19.20
CA ALA A 245 -2.04 10.35 -18.11
C ALA A 245 -1.35 9.74 -16.88
N MET A 246 -0.21 9.05 -17.06
CA MET A 246 0.65 8.59 -15.97
C MET A 246 1.30 9.72 -15.16
N GLY A 247 1.11 10.98 -15.55
CA GLY A 247 1.81 12.11 -14.94
C GLY A 247 3.27 12.17 -15.36
N LYS A 248 3.57 11.85 -16.63
CA LYS A 248 4.90 11.96 -17.21
C LYS A 248 4.94 13.10 -18.23
N SER A 249 6.11 13.72 -18.39
CA SER A 249 6.32 14.76 -19.39
C SER A 249 6.49 14.10 -20.76
N VAL A 250 5.50 14.21 -21.66
CA VAL A 250 5.54 13.51 -22.96
C VAL A 250 5.42 14.48 -24.12
N PHE A 251 6.45 14.50 -24.96
CA PHE A 251 6.49 15.22 -26.22
C PHE A 251 6.12 14.28 -27.38
N PRO A 252 5.12 14.58 -28.21
CA PRO A 252 4.77 13.73 -29.35
C PRO A 252 5.70 13.98 -30.55
N ILE A 253 6.16 12.91 -31.20
CA ILE A 253 6.88 12.95 -32.46
C ILE A 253 6.07 12.17 -33.51
N PRO A 254 5.08 12.80 -34.15
CA PRO A 254 4.33 12.20 -35.25
C PRO A 254 5.22 11.97 -36.47
N LYS A 255 5.38 10.72 -36.91
CA LYS A 255 6.27 10.36 -38.02
C LYS A 255 5.93 11.05 -39.33
N GLN A 256 4.65 11.40 -39.53
CA GLN A 256 4.18 12.14 -40.71
C GLN A 256 4.68 13.60 -40.74
N LEU A 257 5.12 14.15 -39.61
CA LEU A 257 5.60 15.53 -39.49
C LEU A 257 7.08 15.58 -39.11
N LYS A 258 7.83 14.49 -39.35
CA LYS A 258 9.24 14.36 -38.97
C LYS A 258 10.15 15.40 -39.63
N GLU A 259 9.80 15.88 -40.83
CA GLU A 259 10.56 16.89 -41.57
C GLU A 259 10.23 18.34 -41.14
N ASN A 260 9.31 18.54 -40.18
CA ASN A 260 8.96 19.89 -39.73
C ASN A 260 10.02 20.44 -38.76
N GLU A 261 10.76 21.45 -39.21
CA GLU A 261 11.87 22.04 -38.43
C GLU A 261 11.39 22.71 -37.12
N LYS A 262 10.19 23.31 -37.07
CA LYS A 262 9.67 23.92 -35.83
C LYS A 262 9.33 22.91 -34.75
N LEU A 263 8.76 21.77 -35.13
CA LEU A 263 8.53 20.66 -34.21
C LEU A 263 9.86 20.07 -33.70
N LYS A 264 10.86 20.00 -34.58
CA LYS A 264 12.21 19.53 -34.25
C LYS A 264 12.94 20.49 -33.30
N GLU A 265 12.85 21.81 -33.51
CA GLU A 265 13.34 22.83 -32.58
C GLU A 265 12.75 22.64 -31.17
N LEU A 266 11.43 22.49 -31.08
CA LEU A 266 10.72 22.25 -29.81
C LEU A 266 11.15 20.94 -29.14
N LEU A 267 11.35 19.88 -29.91
CA LEU A 267 11.86 18.62 -29.39
C LEU A 267 13.27 18.80 -28.79
N ILE A 268 14.16 19.51 -29.49
CA ILE A 268 15.52 19.77 -28.97
C ILE A 268 15.46 20.59 -27.67
N GLU A 269 14.61 21.61 -27.60
CA GLU A 269 14.37 22.37 -26.36
C GLU A 269 13.85 21.47 -25.23
N PHE A 270 12.89 20.59 -25.54
CA PHE A 270 12.36 19.61 -24.59
C PHE A 270 13.45 18.66 -24.07
N LEU A 271 14.30 18.11 -24.95
CA LEU A 271 15.39 17.20 -24.58
C LEU A 271 16.43 17.90 -23.71
N LYS A 272 16.79 19.14 -24.03
CA LYS A 272 17.69 19.96 -23.21
C LYS A 272 17.11 20.26 -21.82
N ALA A 273 15.84 20.64 -21.75
CA ALA A 273 15.18 20.97 -20.48
C ALA A 273 15.05 19.77 -19.52
N HIS A 274 14.99 18.55 -20.07
CA HIS A 274 14.90 17.32 -19.29
C HIS A 274 16.26 16.62 -19.10
N ARG A 275 17.36 17.21 -19.58
CA ARG A 275 18.72 16.79 -19.21
C ARG A 275 19.10 17.46 -17.89
N LYS A 276 19.05 16.71 -16.79
CA LYS A 276 19.24 17.24 -15.42
C LYS A 276 20.44 16.59 -14.74
N HIS A 277 21.41 17.39 -14.33
CA HIS A 277 22.57 16.93 -13.57
C HIS A 277 22.14 16.50 -12.16
N TRP A 278 22.72 15.40 -11.66
CA TRP A 278 22.49 14.96 -10.30
C TRP A 278 23.13 15.92 -9.30
N ARG A 279 22.38 16.30 -8.25
CA ARG A 279 22.83 17.26 -7.23
C ARG A 279 24.13 16.84 -6.54
N HIS A 280 24.31 15.53 -6.32
CA HIS A 280 25.45 14.96 -5.61
C HIS A 280 26.58 14.46 -6.55
N ASN A 281 26.31 14.36 -7.85
CA ASN A 281 27.32 13.99 -8.84
C ASN A 281 27.02 14.69 -10.18
N PRO A 282 27.54 15.91 -10.41
CA PRO A 282 27.30 16.65 -11.63
C PRO A 282 27.83 15.98 -12.91
N GLN A 283 28.60 14.90 -12.85
CA GLN A 283 29.03 14.16 -14.04
C GLN A 283 27.94 13.25 -14.60
N VAL A 284 26.88 12.99 -13.83
CA VAL A 284 25.76 12.13 -14.22
C VAL A 284 24.52 12.98 -14.49
N CYS A 285 23.85 12.70 -15.60
CA CYS A 285 22.60 13.34 -15.98
C CYS A 285 21.46 12.34 -16.12
N ASP A 286 20.29 12.72 -15.62
CA ASP A 286 19.03 12.17 -16.12
C ASP A 286 18.71 12.80 -17.47
N TYR A 287 18.11 12.04 -18.38
CA TYR A 287 17.73 12.51 -19.72
C TYR A 287 16.47 11.80 -20.22
N ALA A 288 15.80 12.40 -21.20
CA ALA A 288 14.58 11.84 -21.78
C ALA A 288 14.84 10.62 -22.67
N SER A 289 13.86 9.74 -22.81
CA SER A 289 13.91 8.61 -23.76
C SER A 289 13.03 8.89 -24.97
N ILE A 290 13.55 8.67 -26.18
CA ILE A 290 12.73 8.60 -27.40
C ILE A 290 12.12 7.20 -27.46
N VAL A 291 10.80 7.11 -27.28
CA VAL A 291 10.05 5.87 -27.15
C VAL A 291 9.35 5.56 -28.47
N ARG A 292 9.61 4.37 -29.01
CA ARG A 292 8.95 3.87 -30.22
C ARG A 292 7.51 3.44 -29.92
N ALA A 293 6.56 3.96 -30.69
CA ALA A 293 5.19 3.47 -30.70
C ALA A 293 5.06 2.11 -31.40
N ARG A 294 3.93 1.44 -31.20
CA ARG A 294 3.73 0.07 -31.70
C ARG A 294 3.58 -0.01 -33.21
N ASN A 295 3.08 1.06 -33.84
CA ASN A 295 2.89 1.14 -35.29
C ASN A 295 4.08 1.78 -36.05
N CYS A 296 5.21 1.98 -35.38
CA CYS A 296 6.47 2.47 -35.98
C CYS A 296 7.54 1.38 -35.96
N THR A 297 8.50 1.41 -36.88
CA THR A 297 9.66 0.51 -36.84
C THR A 297 10.83 1.13 -36.07
N MET A 298 11.83 0.32 -35.72
CA MET A 298 13.03 0.83 -35.05
C MET A 298 13.86 1.67 -36.01
N GLU A 299 13.93 1.25 -37.26
CA GLU A 299 14.67 1.89 -38.35
C GLU A 299 14.13 3.30 -38.58
N GLU A 300 12.80 3.47 -38.67
CA GLU A 300 12.15 4.79 -38.80
C GLU A 300 12.58 5.74 -37.67
N MET A 301 12.59 5.26 -36.42
CA MET A 301 12.97 6.07 -35.26
C MET A 301 14.48 6.38 -35.23
N GLN A 302 15.34 5.42 -35.60
CA GLN A 302 16.79 5.62 -35.66
C GLN A 302 17.18 6.63 -36.74
N GLU A 303 16.57 6.54 -37.91
CA GLU A 303 16.76 7.50 -38.99
C GLU A 303 16.37 8.91 -38.55
N TYR A 304 15.21 9.06 -37.89
CA TYR A 304 14.79 10.34 -37.36
C TYR A 304 15.77 10.86 -36.28
N ALA A 305 16.19 10.00 -35.35
CA ALA A 305 17.09 10.39 -34.28
C ALA A 305 18.46 10.91 -34.78
N LYS A 306 18.97 10.37 -35.90
CA LYS A 306 20.20 10.88 -36.56
C LYS A 306 20.08 12.34 -37.02
N THR A 307 18.87 12.82 -37.27
CA THR A 307 18.63 14.22 -37.69
C THR A 307 18.73 15.23 -36.53
N LEU A 308 18.67 14.76 -35.27
CA LEU A 308 18.68 15.60 -34.06
C LEU A 308 20.11 16.01 -33.69
N LYS A 309 20.63 17.04 -34.37
CA LYS A 309 21.97 17.59 -34.10
C LYS A 309 21.93 18.55 -32.90
N ILE A 310 22.27 18.05 -31.72
CA ILE A 310 22.32 18.86 -30.48
C ILE A 310 23.77 19.22 -30.15
N LYS A 311 24.11 20.52 -30.19
CA LYS A 311 25.42 21.01 -29.76
C LYS A 311 25.52 20.95 -28.23
N ARG A 312 26.55 20.29 -27.70
CA ARG A 312 26.89 20.28 -26.27
C ARG A 312 27.66 21.55 -25.92
N ASP A 313 27.38 22.09 -24.74
CA ASP A 313 28.15 23.22 -24.19
C ASP A 313 29.54 22.72 -23.80
N PRO A 314 30.64 23.37 -24.21
CA PRO A 314 31.99 23.01 -23.77
C PRO A 314 32.20 22.98 -22.25
N LYS A 315 31.36 23.70 -21.48
CA LYS A 315 31.41 23.74 -20.01
C LYS A 315 30.59 22.62 -19.35
N ASP A 316 29.90 21.80 -20.13
CA ASP A 316 29.12 20.68 -19.63
C ASP A 316 30.03 19.57 -19.09
N THR A 317 29.94 19.30 -17.80
CA THR A 317 30.80 18.36 -17.09
C THR A 317 30.42 16.89 -17.30
N SER A 318 29.26 16.60 -17.88
CA SER A 318 28.76 15.25 -18.06
C SER A 318 28.91 14.76 -19.51
N SER A 319 29.43 13.55 -19.67
CA SER A 319 29.53 12.88 -20.98
C SER A 319 28.21 12.26 -21.44
N ASP A 320 27.19 12.19 -20.57
CA ASP A 320 25.91 11.51 -20.82
C ASP A 320 25.14 12.11 -22.00
N PRO A 321 24.45 11.26 -22.78
CA PRO A 321 23.71 11.71 -23.96
C PRO A 321 22.54 12.63 -23.58
N PHE A 322 22.02 13.36 -24.57
CA PHE A 322 20.81 14.17 -24.40
C PHE A 322 19.53 13.33 -24.39
N PHE A 323 19.59 12.11 -24.94
CA PHE A 323 18.48 11.18 -24.98
C PHE A 323 18.97 9.74 -25.19
N SER A 324 18.09 8.78 -24.90
CA SER A 324 18.26 7.37 -25.31
C SER A 324 17.14 6.94 -26.23
N LEU A 325 17.37 5.87 -27.01
CA LEU A 325 16.34 5.23 -27.82
C LEU A 325 15.75 4.04 -27.07
N GLN A 326 14.43 3.99 -26.96
CA GLN A 326 13.69 2.91 -26.33
C GLN A 326 12.83 2.19 -27.37
N HIS A 327 13.10 0.90 -27.56
CA HIS A 327 12.53 0.11 -28.65
C HIS A 327 11.11 -0.41 -28.35
N TRP A 328 10.62 -0.24 -27.12
CA TRP A 328 9.35 -0.77 -26.64
C TRP A 328 8.54 0.31 -25.92
N TYR A 329 7.22 0.15 -25.95
CA TYR A 329 6.31 0.97 -25.15
C TYR A 329 6.41 0.56 -23.66
N PRO A 330 6.55 1.49 -22.70
CA PRO A 330 6.58 1.17 -21.27
C PRO A 330 5.39 0.28 -20.86
N ARG A 331 5.64 -0.86 -20.19
CA ARG A 331 4.61 -1.88 -19.96
C ARG A 331 3.75 -1.53 -18.76
N VAL A 332 2.91 -0.50 -18.90
CA VAL A 332 2.03 0.03 -17.84
C VAL A 332 1.12 -1.05 -17.25
N TRP A 333 0.71 -2.02 -18.07
CA TRP A 333 -0.20 -3.09 -17.66
C TRP A 333 0.47 -4.25 -16.91
N ASP A 334 1.80 -4.33 -16.93
CA ASP A 334 2.53 -5.47 -16.36
C ASP A 334 3.07 -5.07 -14.99
N GLU A 335 2.59 -5.70 -13.91
CA GLU A 335 2.91 -5.32 -12.52
C GLU A 335 4.42 -5.17 -12.27
N TRP A 336 5.24 -6.09 -12.80
CA TRP A 336 6.69 -6.05 -12.63
C TRP A 336 7.35 -5.03 -13.54
N ALA A 337 7.05 -5.11 -14.84
CA ALA A 337 7.72 -4.25 -15.79
C ALA A 337 7.27 -2.79 -15.68
N ARG A 338 6.12 -2.52 -15.05
CA ARG A 338 5.61 -1.17 -14.79
C ARG A 338 6.65 -0.37 -13.99
N ASP A 339 7.17 -0.95 -12.92
CA ASP A 339 8.22 -0.30 -12.12
C ASP A 339 9.54 -0.20 -12.89
N LYS A 340 10.04 -1.34 -13.39
CA LYS A 340 11.35 -1.39 -14.06
C LYS A 340 11.44 -0.56 -15.34
N ASN A 341 10.31 -0.31 -16.01
CA ASN A 341 10.24 0.56 -17.18
C ASN A 341 10.01 2.05 -16.84
N GLY A 342 9.94 2.43 -15.55
CA GLY A 342 9.61 3.79 -15.11
C GLY A 342 8.17 4.19 -15.40
N ALA A 343 7.27 3.22 -15.56
CA ALA A 343 5.90 3.37 -16.02
C ALA A 343 4.88 3.36 -14.86
N VAL A 344 5.32 3.59 -13.63
CA VAL A 344 4.44 3.77 -12.46
C VAL A 344 3.78 5.13 -12.56
N PRO A 345 2.43 5.22 -12.55
CA PRO A 345 1.77 6.52 -12.59
C PRO A 345 2.04 7.33 -11.33
N SER A 346 2.33 8.61 -11.53
CA SER A 346 2.55 9.60 -10.49
C SER A 346 1.29 9.80 -9.65
N ASP A 347 1.47 10.17 -8.38
CA ASP A 347 0.35 10.66 -7.58
C ASP A 347 0.05 12.11 -7.96
N ILE A 348 -1.24 12.42 -8.14
CA ILE A 348 -1.74 13.71 -8.61
C ILE A 348 -2.59 14.29 -7.49
N TYR A 349 -2.20 15.43 -6.93
CA TYR A 349 -2.92 16.10 -5.84
C TYR A 349 -3.20 17.57 -6.18
N GLY A 350 -4.24 18.11 -5.57
CA GLY A 350 -4.45 19.56 -5.50
C GLY A 350 -3.55 20.21 -4.45
N ASP A 351 -3.74 21.52 -4.24
CA ASP A 351 -3.02 22.27 -3.21
C ASP A 351 -3.63 22.07 -1.80
N GLU A 352 -4.87 21.57 -1.71
CA GLU A 352 -5.57 21.38 -0.46
C GLU A 352 -5.19 20.08 0.24
N GLU A 353 -4.48 20.22 1.35
CA GLU A 353 -4.19 19.19 2.33
C GLU A 353 -4.49 19.69 3.75
N GLU A 354 -4.83 18.76 4.65
CA GLU A 354 -5.04 19.01 6.07
C GLU A 354 -4.37 17.89 6.86
N SER A 355 -3.73 18.25 7.97
CA SER A 355 -3.20 17.29 8.94
C SER A 355 -3.78 17.62 10.31
N ILE A 356 -4.45 16.65 10.91
CA ILE A 356 -5.10 16.80 12.21
C ILE A 356 -4.26 16.04 13.23
N ASP A 357 -3.57 16.77 14.09
CA ASP A 357 -2.80 16.20 15.18
C ASP A 357 -3.73 15.77 16.32
N ILE A 358 -3.56 14.52 16.75
CA ILE A 358 -4.26 13.95 17.91
C ILE A 358 -3.27 13.88 19.06
N ALA A 359 -3.45 14.77 20.03
CA ALA A 359 -2.67 14.82 21.26
C ALA A 359 -3.42 14.11 22.39
N ASP A 360 -2.85 12.99 22.84
CA ASP A 360 -3.20 12.28 24.08
C ASP A 360 -4.71 12.04 24.32
N THR A 361 -5.38 11.42 23.35
CA THR A 361 -6.79 11.02 23.51
C THR A 361 -6.89 9.53 23.83
N LYS A 362 -7.93 9.17 24.60
CA LYS A 362 -8.39 7.78 24.75
C LYS A 362 -9.53 7.43 23.78
N ASP A 363 -10.08 8.43 23.11
CA ASP A 363 -11.21 8.29 22.19
C ASP A 363 -10.74 7.96 20.78
N PHE A 364 -11.24 6.86 20.22
CA PHE A 364 -10.98 6.42 18.84
C PHE A 364 -11.91 7.14 17.83
N ARG A 365 -12.19 8.42 18.05
CA ARG A 365 -13.08 9.21 17.19
C ARG A 365 -12.38 10.48 16.74
N VAL A 366 -12.38 10.70 15.43
CA VAL A 366 -11.81 11.89 14.80
C VAL A 366 -12.92 12.63 14.09
N ARG A 367 -13.00 13.93 14.33
CA ARG A 367 -13.87 14.80 13.56
C ARG A 367 -13.04 15.47 12.48
N PHE A 368 -13.37 15.21 11.23
CA PHE A 368 -12.78 15.90 10.09
C PHE A 368 -13.86 16.21 9.06
N HIS A 369 -13.65 17.23 8.25
CA HIS A 369 -14.50 17.51 7.11
C HIS A 369 -13.83 17.03 5.83
N SER A 370 -14.65 16.83 4.80
CA SER A 370 -14.09 16.64 3.47
C SER A 370 -13.48 17.92 2.95
N LEU A 371 -12.37 17.79 2.22
CA LEU A 371 -11.70 18.89 1.55
C LEU A 371 -12.17 18.99 0.10
N LEU A 372 -12.38 20.22 -0.35
CA LEU A 372 -12.60 20.58 -1.74
C LEU A 372 -11.58 21.66 -2.12
N PRO A 373 -11.15 21.71 -3.39
CA PRO A 373 -10.34 22.82 -3.87
C PRO A 373 -11.02 24.16 -3.60
N LYS A 374 -10.25 25.19 -3.23
CA LYS A 374 -10.79 26.52 -2.89
C LYS A 374 -11.73 27.05 -3.96
N PHE A 375 -11.35 26.90 -5.23
CA PHE A 375 -12.13 27.31 -6.39
C PHE A 375 -13.42 26.50 -6.63
N ALA A 376 -13.60 25.36 -5.96
CA ALA A 376 -14.77 24.49 -6.08
C ALA A 376 -15.71 24.57 -4.86
N GLN A 377 -15.34 25.29 -3.78
CA GLN A 377 -16.13 25.33 -2.53
C GLN A 377 -17.51 25.96 -2.68
N LYS A 378 -17.68 26.91 -3.63
CA LYS A 378 -18.96 27.58 -3.90
C LYS A 378 -20.09 26.59 -4.25
N TYR A 379 -19.74 25.47 -4.87
CA TYR A 379 -20.67 24.38 -5.21
C TYR A 379 -20.31 23.13 -4.40
N GLY A 380 -20.22 23.29 -3.07
CA GLY A 380 -19.72 22.23 -2.19
C GLY A 380 -20.66 21.03 -1.99
N TYR A 381 -21.96 21.18 -2.27
CA TYR A 381 -22.97 20.14 -2.08
C TYR A 381 -23.45 19.57 -3.43
N HIS A 382 -23.21 18.27 -3.65
CA HIS A 382 -23.55 17.54 -4.87
C HIS A 382 -24.07 16.13 -4.57
N ASP A 383 -24.91 15.59 -5.45
CA ASP A 383 -25.39 14.20 -5.32
C ASP A 383 -24.31 13.16 -5.66
N GLU A 384 -23.33 13.57 -6.45
CA GLU A 384 -22.31 12.71 -7.05
C GLU A 384 -20.90 13.26 -6.77
N PRO A 385 -19.86 12.40 -6.80
CA PRO A 385 -18.50 12.79 -6.44
C PRO A 385 -17.91 13.91 -7.31
N ARG A 386 -17.29 14.90 -6.65
CA ARG A 386 -16.60 16.03 -7.30
C ARG A 386 -15.09 15.84 -7.36
N CYS A 387 -14.51 15.38 -6.27
CA CYS A 387 -13.10 15.07 -6.14
C CYS A 387 -12.93 13.87 -5.21
N ALA A 388 -11.70 13.54 -4.86
CA ALA A 388 -11.44 12.54 -3.84
C ALA A 388 -10.49 13.07 -2.76
N ASN A 389 -10.75 12.69 -1.52
CA ASN A 389 -9.81 12.85 -0.42
C ASN A 389 -9.12 11.51 -0.15
N GLU A 390 -7.80 11.46 -0.24
CA GLU A 390 -7.01 10.35 0.27
C GLU A 390 -6.76 10.59 1.76
N VAL A 391 -7.16 9.62 2.59
CA VAL A 391 -7.11 9.72 4.06
C VAL A 391 -6.14 8.67 4.58
N SER A 392 -5.14 9.11 5.33
CA SER A 392 -4.20 8.22 6.02
C SER A 392 -4.19 8.48 7.53
N PHE A 393 -4.14 7.38 8.27
CA PHE A 393 -4.06 7.37 9.72
C PHE A 393 -2.64 6.99 10.15
N ARG A 394 -2.06 7.74 11.09
CA ARG A 394 -0.80 7.35 11.75
C ARG A 394 -0.95 7.54 13.24
N PHE A 395 -0.92 6.45 14.00
CA PHE A 395 -1.13 6.49 15.44
C PHE A 395 -0.10 5.66 16.19
N TYR A 396 0.29 6.16 17.37
CA TYR A 396 1.28 5.56 18.26
C TYR A 396 0.72 5.46 19.68
N GLY A 397 1.12 4.41 20.41
CA GLY A 397 0.73 4.20 21.80
C GLY A 397 -0.79 4.06 21.98
N ALA A 398 -1.46 3.44 21.01
CA ALA A 398 -2.87 3.08 21.12
C ALA A 398 -3.01 1.77 21.92
N GLY A 399 -3.95 1.71 22.86
CA GLY A 399 -4.23 0.49 23.63
C GLY A 399 -4.87 -0.64 22.82
N GLU A 400 -5.19 -0.39 21.54
CA GLU A 400 -5.70 -1.35 20.56
C GLU A 400 -5.05 -1.08 19.20
N TYR A 401 -4.88 -2.12 18.39
CA TYR A 401 -4.31 -1.98 17.05
C TYR A 401 -5.27 -1.24 16.11
N ILE A 402 -4.72 -0.28 15.37
CA ILE A 402 -5.43 0.54 14.39
C ILE A 402 -5.05 0.09 12.97
N ALA A 403 -6.02 0.10 12.06
CA ALA A 403 -5.79 -0.28 10.67
C ALA A 403 -5.03 0.81 9.91
N GLU A 404 -3.85 0.48 9.39
CA GLU A 404 -3.06 1.35 8.53
C GLU A 404 -3.00 0.85 7.07
N VAL A 405 -3.24 -0.46 6.87
CA VAL A 405 -3.25 -1.13 5.58
C VAL A 405 -4.64 -1.71 5.29
N PHE A 406 -5.12 -1.46 4.08
CA PHE A 406 -6.45 -1.86 3.63
C PHE A 406 -6.31 -2.70 2.35
N PRO A 407 -6.91 -3.91 2.29
CA PRO A 407 -6.90 -4.72 1.07
C PRO A 407 -7.70 -4.02 -0.04
N LYS A 408 -7.22 -4.12 -1.29
CA LYS A 408 -7.92 -3.58 -2.47
C LYS A 408 -9.22 -4.32 -2.80
N SER A 409 -9.27 -5.62 -2.47
CA SER A 409 -10.48 -6.43 -2.61
C SER A 409 -11.29 -6.30 -1.32
N SER A 410 -12.53 -5.85 -1.47
CA SER A 410 -13.46 -5.56 -0.39
C SER A 410 -14.88 -5.86 -0.84
N GLY A 411 -15.69 -6.45 0.04
CA GLY A 411 -17.14 -6.51 -0.12
C GLY A 411 -17.83 -5.54 0.82
N ASP A 412 -19.13 -5.74 0.99
CA ASP A 412 -19.97 -4.83 1.74
C ASP A 412 -19.58 -4.74 3.22
N ASN A 413 -19.23 -5.84 3.88
CA ASN A 413 -18.87 -5.80 5.31
C ASN A 413 -17.61 -4.97 5.52
N PHE A 414 -16.61 -5.15 4.66
CA PHE A 414 -15.38 -4.36 4.71
C PHE A 414 -15.64 -2.87 4.49
N ILE A 415 -16.42 -2.51 3.46
CA ILE A 415 -16.76 -1.10 3.19
C ILE A 415 -17.46 -0.48 4.41
N ARG A 416 -18.38 -1.21 5.05
CA ARG A 416 -19.04 -0.77 6.29
C ARG A 416 -18.05 -0.57 7.45
N ALA A 417 -17.04 -1.43 7.56
CA ALA A 417 -16.03 -1.32 8.60
C ALA A 417 -15.19 -0.03 8.48
N ILE A 418 -14.91 0.41 7.25
CA ILE A 418 -14.14 1.64 6.98
C ILE A 418 -15.02 2.91 6.89
N SER A 419 -16.29 2.80 6.47
CA SER A 419 -17.19 3.96 6.30
C SER A 419 -17.81 4.46 7.60
N GLY A 420 -17.74 3.67 8.68
CA GLY A 420 -18.40 3.96 9.95
C GLY A 420 -19.92 4.06 9.80
N LEU A 421 -20.55 4.94 10.59
CA LEU A 421 -22.01 5.14 10.62
C LEU A 421 -22.59 5.77 9.33
N THR A 422 -21.74 6.21 8.39
CA THR A 422 -22.18 6.85 7.13
C THR A 422 -22.38 5.81 6.02
N LEU A 423 -23.35 4.92 6.22
CA LEU A 423 -23.57 3.72 5.41
C LEU A 423 -24.24 3.95 4.03
N PHE A 424 -24.85 5.12 3.80
CA PHE A 424 -25.87 5.26 2.75
C PHE A 424 -25.40 5.88 1.43
N ARG A 425 -24.09 6.11 1.24
CA ARG A 425 -23.63 6.90 0.09
C ARG A 425 -22.60 6.24 -0.82
N ASP A 426 -22.04 5.07 -0.53
CA ASP A 426 -20.97 4.46 -1.36
C ASP A 426 -19.81 5.42 -1.64
N ASP A 427 -19.44 6.21 -0.62
CA ASP A 427 -18.44 7.28 -0.73
C ASP A 427 -17.03 6.83 -0.38
N TRP A 428 -16.85 5.60 0.09
CA TRP A 428 -15.55 5.10 0.53
C TRP A 428 -15.09 3.94 -0.33
N ARG A 429 -13.81 3.95 -0.68
CA ARG A 429 -13.12 2.84 -1.33
C ARG A 429 -11.66 2.76 -0.88
N VAL A 430 -10.99 1.69 -1.26
CA VAL A 430 -9.53 1.55 -1.09
C VAL A 430 -8.85 1.85 -2.41
N GLY A 431 -8.06 2.92 -2.44
CA GLY A 431 -7.17 3.24 -3.55
C GLY A 431 -5.77 2.67 -3.35
N ARG A 432 -4.85 3.00 -4.25
CA ARG A 432 -3.42 2.61 -4.17
C ARG A 432 -2.74 3.09 -2.88
N ASN A 433 -3.22 4.18 -2.32
CA ASN A 433 -2.56 4.90 -1.22
C ASN A 433 -3.24 4.70 0.13
N GLY A 434 -4.30 3.89 0.19
CA GLY A 434 -5.08 3.69 1.40
C GLY A 434 -6.54 4.07 1.16
N LEU A 435 -7.17 4.67 2.16
CA LEU A 435 -8.58 5.02 2.08
C LEU A 435 -8.80 6.23 1.18
N VAL A 436 -9.84 6.13 0.36
CA VAL A 436 -10.29 7.18 -0.53
C VAL A 436 -11.74 7.49 -0.21
N LYS A 437 -12.01 8.74 0.14
CA LYS A 437 -13.36 9.29 0.25
C LYS A 437 -13.70 10.08 -1.01
N LEU A 438 -14.73 9.65 -1.71
CA LEU A 438 -15.32 10.35 -2.85
C LEU A 438 -16.17 11.51 -2.32
N VAL A 439 -15.74 12.73 -2.59
CA VAL A 439 -16.29 13.93 -1.94
C VAL A 439 -17.53 14.42 -2.66
N ARG A 440 -18.64 14.47 -1.92
CA ARG A 440 -19.95 15.00 -2.36
C ARG A 440 -20.39 16.23 -1.59
N ASP A 441 -19.89 16.36 -0.37
CA ASP A 441 -20.22 17.41 0.59
C ASP A 441 -19.00 17.73 1.45
N THR A 442 -18.96 18.93 2.03
CA THR A 442 -17.92 19.39 2.97
C THR A 442 -18.39 19.34 4.42
N PHE A 443 -19.44 18.57 4.74
CA PHE A 443 -19.94 18.53 6.10
C PHE A 443 -18.91 17.89 7.05
N ASN A 444 -18.84 18.43 8.26
CA ASN A 444 -18.08 17.83 9.35
C ASN A 444 -18.63 16.43 9.64
N LYS A 445 -17.77 15.41 9.56
CA LYS A 445 -18.14 14.02 9.89
C LYS A 445 -17.29 13.56 11.06
N THR A 446 -17.94 12.96 12.04
CA THR A 446 -17.26 12.23 13.10
C THR A 446 -17.07 10.81 12.61
N GLN A 447 -15.81 10.41 12.46
CA GLN A 447 -15.42 9.09 11.99
C GLN A 447 -14.79 8.31 13.15
N GLU A 448 -15.17 7.05 13.29
CA GLU A 448 -14.44 6.12 14.15
C GLU A 448 -13.16 5.67 13.45
N ILE A 449 -12.04 5.72 14.17
CA ILE A 449 -10.76 5.22 13.69
C ILE A 449 -10.93 3.70 13.45
N PRO A 450 -10.67 3.19 12.23
CA PRO A 450 -10.86 1.77 11.95
C PRO A 450 -9.90 0.90 12.77
N LEU A 451 -10.44 0.07 13.67
CA LEU A 451 -9.65 -0.90 14.43
C LEU A 451 -9.21 -2.05 13.51
N SER A 452 -7.98 -2.53 13.68
CA SER A 452 -7.41 -3.56 12.80
C SER A 452 -8.21 -4.86 12.79
N GLU A 453 -8.63 -5.32 13.96
CA GLU A 453 -9.46 -6.51 14.13
C GLU A 453 -10.77 -6.39 13.34
N LYS A 454 -11.47 -5.27 13.48
CA LYS A 454 -12.76 -5.01 12.80
C LYS A 454 -12.58 -5.02 11.28
N VAL A 455 -11.54 -4.37 10.78
CA VAL A 455 -11.24 -4.30 9.34
C VAL A 455 -10.87 -5.69 8.78
N PHE A 456 -10.02 -6.44 9.48
CA PHE A 456 -9.61 -7.77 9.05
C PHE A 456 -10.77 -8.78 9.08
N PHE A 457 -11.59 -8.72 10.12
CA PHE A 457 -12.74 -9.62 10.27
C PHE A 457 -13.82 -9.35 9.24
N ALA A 458 -14.13 -8.08 8.99
CA ALA A 458 -15.06 -7.70 7.93
C ALA A 458 -14.60 -8.18 6.53
N TRP A 459 -13.28 -8.14 6.26
CA TRP A 459 -12.72 -8.72 5.04
C TRP A 459 -12.89 -10.25 4.96
N LEU A 460 -12.72 -10.99 6.07
CA LEU A 460 -12.98 -12.43 6.10
C LEU A 460 -14.46 -12.76 5.90
N GLU A 461 -15.36 -11.94 6.44
CA GLU A 461 -16.81 -12.05 6.24
C GLU A 461 -17.20 -11.92 4.77
N ASP A 462 -16.61 -10.97 4.06
CA ASP A 462 -16.82 -10.82 2.61
C ASP A 462 -16.32 -12.03 1.80
N LEU A 463 -15.38 -12.81 2.34
CA LEU A 463 -14.91 -14.05 1.74
C LEU A 463 -15.70 -15.30 2.18
N GLY A 464 -16.71 -15.12 3.03
CA GLY A 464 -17.64 -16.15 3.47
C GLY A 464 -17.26 -16.88 4.78
N TRP A 465 -16.38 -16.31 5.60
CA TRP A 465 -16.06 -16.83 6.93
C TRP A 465 -16.68 -15.97 8.04
N LYS A 466 -16.95 -16.56 9.20
CA LYS A 466 -17.41 -15.85 10.41
C LYS A 466 -16.29 -15.84 11.46
N PRO A 467 -15.47 -14.78 11.50
CA PRO A 467 -14.32 -14.69 12.39
C PRO A 467 -14.70 -14.27 13.81
N LYS A 468 -13.96 -14.78 14.79
CA LYS A 468 -13.97 -14.31 16.19
C LYS A 468 -12.59 -14.54 16.82
N LEU A 469 -12.21 -13.71 17.78
CA LEU A 469 -11.00 -13.95 18.57
C LEU A 469 -11.13 -15.28 19.34
N SER A 470 -10.03 -16.02 19.41
CA SER A 470 -9.92 -17.20 20.27
C SER A 470 -9.65 -16.76 21.73
N PRO A 471 -9.78 -17.65 22.73
CA PRO A 471 -9.43 -17.30 24.12
C PRO A 471 -7.99 -16.76 24.27
N PRO A 472 -6.94 -17.35 23.65
CA PRO A 472 -5.60 -16.75 23.62
C PRO A 472 -5.57 -15.36 22.94
N GLY A 473 -6.38 -15.13 21.91
CA GLY A 473 -6.47 -13.84 21.22
C GLY A 473 -7.10 -12.75 22.09
N LEU A 474 -8.18 -13.08 22.82
CA LEU A 474 -8.77 -12.19 23.82
C LEU A 474 -7.76 -11.85 24.93
N LEU A 475 -7.02 -12.86 25.38
CA LEU A 475 -5.97 -12.68 26.40
C LEU A 475 -4.85 -11.76 25.91
N ALA A 476 -4.32 -11.99 24.71
CA ALA A 476 -3.33 -11.12 24.07
C ALA A 476 -3.84 -9.67 23.95
N LYS A 477 -5.11 -9.48 23.59
CA LYS A 477 -5.74 -8.16 23.48
C LYS A 477 -5.77 -7.44 24.83
N GLN A 478 -6.11 -8.14 25.90
CA GLN A 478 -6.10 -7.57 27.24
C GLN A 478 -4.68 -7.23 27.72
N ILE A 479 -3.69 -8.08 27.44
CA ILE A 479 -2.28 -7.79 27.78
C ILE A 479 -1.80 -6.54 27.05
N TYR A 480 -2.02 -6.46 25.73
CA TYR A 480 -1.63 -5.31 24.91
C TYR A 480 -2.25 -4.00 25.42
N LYS A 481 -3.54 -4.03 25.76
CA LYS A 481 -4.27 -2.89 26.34
C LYS A 481 -3.71 -2.45 27.69
N ARG A 482 -3.35 -3.40 28.57
CA ARG A 482 -2.74 -3.11 29.88
C ARG A 482 -1.33 -2.53 29.75
N LEU A 483 -0.63 -2.88 28.69
CA LEU A 483 0.68 -2.34 28.33
C LEU A 483 0.61 -1.04 27.52
N GLU A 484 -0.59 -0.48 27.32
CA GLU A 484 -0.80 0.79 26.60
C GLU A 484 -0.17 0.79 25.19
N GLY A 485 -0.14 -0.39 24.55
CA GLY A 485 0.42 -0.57 23.22
C GLY A 485 1.93 -0.83 23.15
N TYR A 486 2.60 -1.02 24.30
CA TYR A 486 4.06 -1.25 24.38
C TYR A 486 4.41 -2.67 24.87
N PRO A 487 4.27 -3.71 24.03
CA PRO A 487 4.58 -5.10 24.40
C PRO A 487 6.08 -5.38 24.54
N SER A 488 6.96 -4.44 24.18
CA SER A 488 8.42 -4.61 24.19
C SER A 488 9.00 -5.01 25.55
N ILE A 489 8.31 -4.68 26.65
CA ILE A 489 8.70 -5.11 28.01
C ILE A 489 8.75 -6.64 28.17
N LEU A 490 7.95 -7.36 27.37
CA LEU A 490 7.89 -8.82 27.37
C LEU A 490 9.13 -9.47 26.75
N LYS A 491 10.05 -8.69 26.15
CA LYS A 491 11.36 -9.19 25.68
C LYS A 491 12.25 -9.65 26.83
N ASN A 492 11.98 -9.17 28.05
CA ASN A 492 12.77 -9.52 29.22
C ASN A 492 12.53 -10.98 29.62
N GLU A 493 13.49 -11.85 29.29
CA GLU A 493 13.41 -13.30 29.59
C GLU A 493 13.22 -13.57 31.09
N LYS A 494 13.80 -12.74 31.97
CA LYS A 494 13.64 -12.88 33.44
C LYS A 494 12.21 -12.57 33.88
N LEU A 495 11.58 -11.58 33.27
CA LEU A 495 10.18 -11.26 33.53
C LEU A 495 9.27 -12.42 33.11
N LEU A 496 9.44 -12.94 31.89
CA LEU A 496 8.65 -14.08 31.39
C LEU A 496 8.79 -15.31 32.30
N GLY A 497 10.03 -15.63 32.69
CA GLY A 497 10.33 -16.73 33.61
C GLY A 497 9.73 -16.53 35.01
N LEU A 498 9.75 -15.29 35.53
CA LEU A 498 9.13 -14.95 36.80
C LEU A 498 7.61 -15.14 36.77
N LEU A 499 6.93 -14.63 35.74
CA LEU A 499 5.48 -14.74 35.62
C LEU A 499 5.05 -16.21 35.52
N GLU A 500 5.74 -16.98 34.67
CA GLU A 500 5.44 -18.41 34.51
C GLU A 500 5.69 -19.19 35.80
N TYR A 501 6.74 -18.85 36.56
CA TYR A 501 7.01 -19.47 37.86
C TYR A 501 5.92 -19.16 38.89
N MET A 502 5.43 -17.92 38.93
CA MET A 502 4.34 -17.52 39.82
C MET A 502 3.01 -18.16 39.44
N ASN A 503 2.78 -18.44 38.16
CA ASN A 503 1.52 -19.01 37.65
C ASN A 503 1.44 -20.55 37.72
N GLY A 504 2.46 -21.23 38.28
CA GLY A 504 2.48 -22.70 38.31
C GLY A 504 2.76 -23.30 36.93
N GLY A 505 3.61 -22.64 36.16
CA GLY A 505 4.03 -23.04 34.83
C GLY A 505 5.15 -24.07 34.79
N THR A 506 5.69 -24.29 33.59
CA THR A 506 6.74 -25.30 33.32
C THR A 506 8.12 -24.64 33.26
N VAL A 507 8.58 -24.15 34.41
CA VAL A 507 9.88 -23.46 34.58
C VAL A 507 10.62 -23.94 35.83
N GLN A 508 11.93 -23.78 35.85
CA GLN A 508 12.74 -23.95 37.07
C GLN A 508 12.51 -22.78 38.04
N ARG A 509 13.08 -22.88 39.25
CA ARG A 509 12.94 -21.84 40.29
C ARG A 509 13.55 -20.51 39.87
N ASP A 510 14.56 -20.52 39.02
CA ASP A 510 15.20 -19.31 38.46
C ASP A 510 14.41 -18.69 37.30
N GLY A 511 13.33 -19.34 36.84
CA GLY A 511 12.49 -18.89 35.72
C GLY A 511 12.89 -19.49 34.35
N SER A 512 13.92 -20.33 34.28
CA SER A 512 14.31 -20.96 33.02
C SER A 512 13.26 -21.99 32.53
N PRO A 513 12.87 -21.98 31.25
CA PRO A 513 11.90 -22.93 30.69
C PRO A 513 12.38 -24.39 30.77
N VAL A 514 11.48 -25.34 31.06
CA VAL A 514 11.77 -26.79 31.05
C VAL A 514 10.71 -27.58 30.28
N GLU A 515 11.11 -28.69 29.64
CA GLU A 515 10.19 -29.51 28.83
C GLU A 515 9.31 -30.45 29.66
N ARG A 516 9.81 -30.90 30.82
CA ARG A 516 9.14 -31.84 31.71
C ARG A 516 9.51 -31.49 33.15
N ASN A 517 8.59 -30.83 33.86
CA ASN A 517 8.47 -30.70 35.31
C ASN A 517 7.52 -29.52 35.58
N LYS A 518 6.22 -29.81 35.71
CA LYS A 518 5.22 -28.77 35.96
C LYS A 518 5.21 -28.42 37.44
N ILE A 519 5.30 -27.12 37.75
CA ILE A 519 5.05 -26.65 39.11
C ILE A 519 3.52 -26.64 39.30
N GLY A 520 2.98 -27.61 40.04
CA GLY A 520 1.52 -27.86 40.07
C GLY A 520 0.64 -26.81 40.77
N GLN A 521 1.17 -25.69 41.28
CA GLN A 521 0.38 -24.68 42.01
C GLN A 521 0.92 -23.26 41.80
N GLU A 522 0.01 -22.29 41.66
CA GLU A 522 0.29 -20.86 41.70
C GLU A 522 1.00 -20.46 43.01
N ARG A 523 1.96 -19.53 42.93
CA ARG A 523 2.81 -19.11 44.04
C ARG A 523 2.66 -17.63 44.32
N ASN A 524 2.60 -17.30 45.61
CA ASN A 524 2.89 -15.96 46.09
C ASN A 524 4.39 -15.84 46.37
N LEU A 525 4.98 -14.71 46.01
CA LEU A 525 6.40 -14.40 46.26
C LEU A 525 6.52 -13.17 47.15
N SER A 526 7.49 -13.15 48.06
CA SER A 526 7.71 -11.98 48.90
C SER A 526 8.06 -10.74 48.05
N VAL A 527 7.66 -9.56 48.51
CA VAL A 527 7.99 -8.29 47.84
C VAL A 527 9.50 -8.17 47.59
N GLY A 528 10.31 -8.58 48.58
CA GLY A 528 11.77 -8.56 48.47
C GLY A 528 12.31 -9.49 47.38
N GLU A 529 11.76 -10.70 47.24
CA GLU A 529 12.18 -11.65 46.20
C GLU A 529 11.83 -11.13 44.79
N VAL A 530 10.62 -10.59 44.60
CA VAL A 530 10.21 -10.00 43.31
C VAL A 530 11.11 -8.83 42.94
N LYS A 531 11.37 -7.90 43.87
CA LYS A 531 12.31 -6.78 43.65
C LYS A 531 13.71 -7.26 43.30
N SER A 532 14.21 -8.30 43.98
CA SER A 532 15.54 -8.86 43.73
C SER A 532 15.65 -9.47 42.33
N ARG A 533 14.65 -10.24 41.90
CA ARG A 533 14.62 -10.87 40.57
C ARG A 533 14.50 -9.87 39.42
N LEU A 534 13.83 -8.74 39.65
CA LEU A 534 13.62 -7.67 38.66
C LEU A 534 14.68 -6.55 38.73
N LYS A 535 15.70 -6.67 39.59
CA LYS A 535 16.73 -5.64 39.74
C LYS A 535 17.67 -5.65 38.54
N GLU A 536 17.62 -4.61 37.71
CA GLU A 536 18.57 -4.37 36.62
C GLU A 536 19.55 -3.24 36.96
N LYS A 537 20.79 -3.34 36.46
CA LYS A 537 21.88 -2.40 36.79
C LYS A 537 21.86 -1.10 35.98
N THR A 538 21.04 -0.99 34.92
CA THR A 538 21.33 -0.03 33.82
C THR A 538 20.13 0.73 33.21
N GLN A 539 18.91 0.68 33.75
CA GLN A 539 17.77 1.41 33.17
C GLN A 539 17.36 2.69 33.95
N ARG A 540 16.95 3.74 33.20
CA ARG A 540 16.53 5.07 33.69
C ARG A 540 15.18 5.08 34.44
N ARG A 541 14.42 3.97 34.42
CA ARG A 541 13.21 3.71 35.22
C ARG A 541 13.31 2.31 35.81
N ASN A 542 12.86 2.14 37.05
CA ASN A 542 12.85 0.84 37.73
C ASN A 542 11.74 -0.06 37.13
N LEU A 543 12.13 -1.13 36.45
CA LEU A 543 11.22 -2.13 35.83
C LEU A 543 10.14 -2.60 36.82
N TYR A 544 10.51 -2.82 38.07
CA TYR A 544 9.58 -3.23 39.12
C TYR A 544 8.45 -2.22 39.33
N ASP A 545 8.77 -0.92 39.43
CA ASP A 545 7.77 0.12 39.70
C ASP A 545 6.80 0.24 38.53
N TYR A 546 7.30 0.13 37.30
CA TYR A 546 6.47 0.11 36.09
C TYR A 546 5.50 -1.09 36.07
N LEU A 547 5.97 -2.29 36.39
CA LEU A 547 5.11 -3.49 36.39
C LEU A 547 4.03 -3.42 37.48
N VAL A 548 4.35 -2.84 38.64
CA VAL A 548 3.36 -2.59 39.70
C VAL A 548 2.33 -1.55 39.24
N GLU A 549 2.76 -0.45 38.63
CA GLU A 549 1.87 0.59 38.07
C GLU A 549 0.90 0.00 37.02
N LYS A 550 1.39 -0.87 36.13
CA LYS A 550 0.57 -1.54 35.10
C LYS A 550 -0.26 -2.71 35.64
N GLY A 551 -0.20 -2.97 36.95
CA GLY A 551 -1.05 -3.96 37.62
C GLY A 551 -0.67 -5.40 37.33
N PHE A 552 0.61 -5.71 37.09
CA PHE A 552 1.05 -7.11 36.94
C PHE A 552 0.84 -7.92 38.23
N PHE A 553 0.92 -7.25 39.39
CA PHE A 553 0.93 -7.87 40.69
C PHE A 553 -0.16 -7.31 41.62
N ARG A 554 -0.81 -8.19 42.40
CA ARG A 554 -1.65 -7.79 43.55
C ARG A 554 -0.87 -7.97 44.82
N LEU A 555 -0.84 -6.93 45.65
CA LEU A 555 -0.28 -7.02 46.99
C LEU A 555 -1.24 -7.77 47.92
N GLY A 556 -0.65 -8.60 48.78
CA GLY A 556 -1.38 -9.27 49.85
C GLY A 556 -0.44 -9.77 50.94
N LEU A 557 -1.05 -10.34 51.96
CA LEU A 557 -0.36 -10.82 53.14
C LEU A 557 -0.35 -12.34 53.15
N ARG A 558 0.84 -12.93 53.22
CA ARG A 558 1.01 -14.37 53.46
C ARG A 558 1.12 -14.60 54.96
N LEU A 559 0.21 -15.38 55.51
CA LEU A 559 0.09 -15.63 56.94
C LEU A 559 -0.09 -17.13 57.22
N GLN A 560 0.51 -17.61 58.31
CA GLN A 560 0.28 -18.96 58.80
C GLN A 560 -0.95 -18.96 59.72
N CYS A 561 -1.89 -19.87 59.47
CA CYS A 561 -3.05 -20.04 60.36
C CYS A 561 -2.62 -20.71 61.67
N PRO A 562 -3.00 -20.19 62.85
CA PRO A 562 -2.63 -20.80 64.13
C PRO A 562 -3.32 -22.16 64.36
N HIS A 563 -4.52 -22.37 63.79
CA HIS A 563 -5.31 -23.59 63.98
C HIS A 563 -4.82 -24.77 63.14
N CYS A 564 -4.55 -24.54 61.84
CA CYS A 564 -4.14 -25.62 60.93
C CYS A 564 -2.66 -25.56 60.50
N LEU A 565 -1.91 -24.56 60.95
CA LEU A 565 -0.48 -24.32 60.66
C LEU A 565 -0.14 -24.17 59.18
N ARG A 566 -1.13 -24.02 58.30
CA ARG A 566 -0.94 -23.84 56.85
C ARG A 566 -0.85 -22.37 56.49
N ASN A 567 0.06 -22.05 55.58
CA ASN A 567 0.17 -20.72 54.98
C ASN A 567 -0.96 -20.47 53.98
N SER A 568 -1.57 -19.29 54.07
CA SER A 568 -2.59 -18.78 53.15
C SER A 568 -2.25 -17.34 52.75
N TRP A 569 -2.74 -16.91 51.60
CA TRP A 569 -2.52 -15.57 51.08
C TRP A 569 -3.83 -14.80 51.07
N TYR A 570 -3.84 -13.62 51.70
CA TYR A 570 -5.00 -12.74 51.84
C TYR A 570 -4.75 -11.47 51.01
N LYS A 571 -5.72 -11.03 50.23
CA LYS A 571 -5.59 -9.79 49.44
C LYS A 571 -5.53 -8.61 50.40
N LEU A 572 -4.90 -7.50 49.99
CA LEU A 572 -4.85 -6.28 50.79
C LEU A 572 -6.23 -5.80 51.27
N GLU A 573 -7.25 -5.90 50.41
CA GLU A 573 -8.65 -5.55 50.71
C GLU A 573 -9.33 -6.49 51.73
N ASP A 574 -8.78 -7.69 51.92
CA ASP A 574 -9.31 -8.71 52.83
C ASP A 574 -8.64 -8.64 54.22
N ILE A 575 -7.68 -7.73 54.42
CA ILE A 575 -7.00 -7.54 55.70
C ILE A 575 -7.91 -6.78 56.66
N ARG A 576 -8.26 -7.43 57.78
CA ARG A 576 -9.20 -6.96 58.81
C ARG A 576 -8.67 -7.36 60.21
N ASP A 577 -9.38 -6.96 61.26
CA ASP A 577 -9.04 -7.32 62.66
C ASP A 577 -9.09 -8.83 62.93
N SER A 578 -9.80 -9.59 62.10
CA SER A 578 -9.83 -11.05 62.11
C SER A 578 -9.72 -11.63 60.70
N PHE A 579 -9.12 -12.81 60.59
CA PHE A 579 -8.95 -13.55 59.34
C PHE A 579 -9.73 -14.85 59.40
N THR A 580 -10.34 -15.24 58.27
CA THR A 580 -10.94 -16.57 58.09
C THR A 580 -10.02 -17.43 57.22
N CYS A 581 -9.54 -18.55 57.75
CA CYS A 581 -8.63 -19.41 57.00
C CYS A 581 -9.36 -20.08 55.82
N PRO A 582 -8.91 -19.93 54.57
CA PRO A 582 -9.57 -20.58 53.42
C PRO A 582 -9.36 -22.10 53.38
N LYS A 583 -8.60 -22.67 54.33
CA LYS A 583 -8.24 -24.10 54.36
C LYS A 583 -9.01 -24.88 55.45
N CYS A 584 -9.04 -24.36 56.68
CA CYS A 584 -9.79 -24.99 57.78
C CYS A 584 -11.09 -24.26 58.13
N LEU A 585 -11.35 -23.10 57.51
CA LEU A 585 -12.54 -22.25 57.72
C LEU A 585 -12.65 -21.60 59.10
N ASP A 586 -11.71 -21.88 60.02
CA ASP A 586 -11.66 -21.22 61.32
C ASP A 586 -11.25 -19.74 61.22
N THR A 587 -11.82 -18.94 62.11
CA THR A 587 -11.46 -17.54 62.31
C THR A 587 -10.40 -17.39 63.40
N PHE A 588 -9.49 -16.43 63.22
CA PHE A 588 -8.48 -16.07 64.22
C PHE A 588 -8.16 -14.58 64.13
N ASP A 589 -7.69 -13.99 65.23
CA ASP A 589 -7.42 -12.56 65.32
C ASP A 589 -6.14 -12.17 64.58
N ALA A 590 -6.13 -10.99 63.99
CA ALA A 590 -4.94 -10.42 63.37
C ALA A 590 -3.86 -10.11 64.41
N VAL A 591 -4.28 -9.56 65.57
CA VAL A 591 -3.39 -9.23 66.68
C VAL A 591 -2.66 -10.49 67.17
N GLY A 592 -1.33 -10.43 67.28
CA GLY A 592 -0.48 -11.55 67.68
C GLY A 592 -0.17 -12.58 66.59
N ASN A 593 -0.87 -12.57 65.45
CA ASN A 593 -0.57 -13.45 64.32
C ASN A 593 0.16 -12.72 63.18
N LEU A 594 0.04 -11.39 63.11
CA LEU A 594 0.67 -10.55 62.07
C LEU A 594 2.21 -10.51 62.12
N ASP A 595 2.85 -10.81 63.25
CA ASP A 595 4.31 -10.75 63.38
C ASP A 595 5.02 -11.78 62.49
N SER A 596 4.35 -12.89 62.19
CA SER A 596 4.82 -13.94 61.28
C SER A 596 4.52 -13.66 59.80
N ALA A 597 3.84 -12.56 59.51
CA ALA A 597 3.31 -12.28 58.19
C ALA A 597 4.38 -11.79 57.20
N THR A 598 4.24 -12.18 55.94
CA THR A 598 5.12 -11.70 54.86
C THR A 598 4.29 -11.02 53.77
N TRP A 599 4.60 -9.75 53.48
CA TRP A 599 4.07 -9.07 52.31
C TRP A 599 4.53 -9.77 51.03
N SER A 600 3.57 -10.15 50.21
CA SER A 600 3.83 -10.95 49.01
C SER A 600 2.91 -10.57 47.86
N TYR A 601 3.43 -10.75 46.65
CA TYR A 601 2.70 -10.55 45.41
C TYR A 601 2.15 -11.86 44.87
N LYS A 602 0.97 -11.76 44.25
CA LYS A 602 0.48 -12.70 43.24
C LYS A 602 0.34 -11.98 41.90
N THR A 603 0.50 -12.70 40.79
CA THR A 603 0.14 -12.19 39.46
C THR A 603 -1.36 -11.94 39.36
N THR A 604 -1.80 -11.12 38.41
CA THR A 604 -3.23 -10.79 38.27
C THR A 604 -3.74 -10.74 36.84
N GLY A 605 -5.05 -10.97 36.73
CA GLY A 605 -5.81 -10.75 35.50
C GLY A 605 -5.20 -11.50 34.32
N PRO A 606 -4.91 -10.83 33.21
CA PRO A 606 -4.34 -11.50 32.05
C PRO A 606 -2.90 -12.00 32.26
N PHE A 607 -2.20 -11.55 33.30
CA PHE A 607 -0.83 -11.96 33.60
C PHE A 607 -0.73 -13.18 34.53
N SER A 608 -1.85 -13.65 35.09
CA SER A 608 -1.89 -14.83 35.97
C SER A 608 -2.17 -16.14 35.25
N VAL A 609 -2.30 -16.13 33.92
CA VAL A 609 -2.61 -17.32 33.13
C VAL A 609 -1.33 -18.14 32.89
N PRO A 610 -1.32 -19.46 33.20
CA PRO A 610 -0.15 -20.33 33.00
C PRO A 610 0.14 -20.63 31.53
N ASN A 611 1.23 -21.35 31.24
CA ASN A 611 1.71 -21.65 29.89
C ASN A 611 1.99 -20.39 29.08
N TYR A 612 2.61 -19.41 29.75
CA TYR A 612 2.97 -18.11 29.19
C TYR A 612 1.77 -17.37 28.59
N ALA A 613 0.70 -17.26 29.38
CA ALA A 613 -0.56 -16.69 28.95
C ALA A 613 -1.13 -17.38 27.69
N GLU A 614 -1.20 -18.72 27.72
CA GLU A 614 -1.66 -19.55 26.59
C GLU A 614 -0.93 -19.25 25.25
N GLY A 615 0.34 -18.85 25.32
CA GLY A 615 1.14 -18.51 24.14
C GLY A 615 1.03 -17.06 23.66
N ALA A 616 0.20 -16.22 24.30
CA ALA A 616 -0.04 -14.84 23.91
C ALA A 616 1.24 -13.97 23.82
N TYR A 617 2.25 -14.24 24.66
CA TYR A 617 3.49 -13.46 24.65
C TYR A 617 4.26 -13.58 23.33
N ALA A 618 4.32 -14.77 22.72
CA ALA A 618 4.99 -14.94 21.43
C ALA A 618 4.25 -14.21 20.30
N VAL A 619 2.91 -14.18 20.34
CA VAL A 619 2.08 -13.42 19.39
C VAL A 619 2.37 -11.93 19.50
N LEU A 620 2.32 -11.37 20.71
CA LEU A 620 2.57 -9.94 20.95
C LEU A 620 3.98 -9.51 20.55
N LEU A 621 5.01 -10.30 20.88
CA LEU A 621 6.39 -10.02 20.48
C LEU A 621 6.61 -10.18 18.97
N THR A 622 5.87 -11.09 18.33
CA THR A 622 5.88 -11.21 16.86
C THR A 622 5.24 -9.99 16.21
N LEU A 623 4.11 -9.48 16.71
CA LEU A 623 3.51 -8.25 16.20
C LEU A 623 4.40 -7.02 16.48
N ASP A 624 5.08 -6.96 17.64
CA ASP A 624 6.09 -5.92 17.95
C ASP A 624 7.26 -5.93 16.95
N PHE A 625 7.63 -7.11 16.44
CA PHE A 625 8.67 -7.22 15.42
C PHE A 625 8.32 -6.48 14.12
N PHE A 626 7.03 -6.39 13.79
CA PHE A 626 6.55 -5.65 12.62
C PHE A 626 6.24 -4.17 12.91
N SER A 627 6.59 -3.66 14.10
CA SER A 627 6.40 -2.24 14.43
C SER A 627 7.41 -1.33 13.72
N ASP A 628 7.06 -0.05 13.60
CA ASP A 628 7.91 1.02 13.05
C ASP A 628 9.30 1.09 13.70
N HIS A 629 9.47 0.59 14.94
CA HIS A 629 10.76 0.59 15.62
C HIS A 629 11.75 -0.44 15.06
N LYS A 630 11.28 -1.59 14.58
CA LYS A 630 12.15 -2.63 14.00
C LYS A 630 12.15 -2.62 12.48
N LEU A 631 11.01 -2.32 11.87
CA LEU A 631 10.82 -2.29 10.41
C LEU A 631 10.18 -0.95 10.00
N THR A 632 11.00 0.10 9.89
CA THR A 632 10.52 1.49 9.67
C THR A 632 9.68 1.69 8.41
N THR A 633 9.87 0.83 7.39
CA THR A 633 9.21 0.92 6.08
C THR A 633 7.89 0.15 6.00
N ILE A 634 7.58 -0.68 7.01
CA ILE A 634 6.37 -1.50 7.01
C ILE A 634 5.20 -0.78 7.69
N ARG A 635 4.00 -1.02 7.17
CA ARG A 635 2.72 -0.66 7.78
C ARG A 635 1.88 -1.91 7.88
N ILE A 636 1.08 -2.03 8.93
CA ILE A 636 0.34 -3.26 9.21
C ILE A 636 -1.10 -2.99 9.68
N THR A 637 -1.97 -3.98 9.44
CA THR A 637 -3.30 -4.09 10.04
C THR A 637 -3.41 -5.49 10.64
N PRO A 638 -2.98 -5.69 11.90
CA PRO A 638 -2.92 -7.02 12.51
C PRO A 638 -4.22 -7.42 13.20
N THR A 639 -4.45 -8.71 13.30
CA THR A 639 -5.40 -9.33 14.22
C THR A 639 -4.67 -10.40 15.02
N MET A 640 -5.07 -10.54 16.29
CA MET A 640 -4.51 -11.55 17.20
C MET A 640 -5.18 -12.90 16.97
N SER A 641 -4.87 -13.89 17.79
CA SER A 641 -5.32 -15.28 17.60
C SER A 641 -6.83 -15.36 17.40
N PHE A 642 -7.25 -16.04 16.33
CA PHE A 642 -8.65 -16.08 15.93
C PHE A 642 -9.02 -17.41 15.30
N VAL A 643 -10.33 -17.68 15.32
CA VAL A 643 -10.95 -18.75 14.55
C VAL A 643 -11.99 -18.15 13.61
N ALA A 644 -12.14 -18.71 12.42
CA ALA A 644 -13.16 -18.29 11.47
C ALA A 644 -13.92 -19.50 10.92
N GLU A 645 -15.21 -19.54 11.22
CA GLU A 645 -16.08 -20.66 10.86
C GLU A 645 -16.66 -20.46 9.45
N ALA A 646 -16.82 -21.53 8.69
CA ALA A 646 -17.52 -21.48 7.39
C ALA A 646 -18.43 -22.69 7.24
N HIS A 647 -19.56 -22.51 6.55
CA HIS A 647 -20.51 -23.60 6.29
C HIS A 647 -19.99 -24.57 5.21
N ASP A 648 -19.43 -24.04 4.12
CA ASP A 648 -19.02 -24.84 2.93
C ASP A 648 -17.51 -25.02 2.81
N LYS A 649 -16.74 -24.58 3.81
CA LYS A 649 -15.26 -24.61 3.78
C LYS A 649 -14.75 -25.07 5.15
N LYS A 650 -13.53 -25.62 5.18
CA LYS A 650 -12.87 -25.92 6.46
C LYS A 650 -12.61 -24.61 7.23
N ASN A 651 -12.89 -24.65 8.53
CA ASN A 651 -12.63 -23.55 9.46
C ASN A 651 -11.18 -23.09 9.40
N LEU A 652 -10.98 -21.78 9.57
CA LEU A 652 -9.68 -21.16 9.68
C LEU A 652 -9.31 -20.98 11.15
N GLU A 653 -8.03 -21.10 11.43
CA GLU A 653 -7.41 -20.81 12.70
C GLU A 653 -6.02 -20.24 12.40
N ALA A 654 -5.62 -19.21 13.14
CA ALA A 654 -4.27 -18.68 13.11
C ALA A 654 -3.96 -17.97 14.44
N ASP A 655 -2.70 -18.03 14.86
CA ASP A 655 -2.26 -17.34 16.09
C ASP A 655 -2.18 -15.83 15.89
N PHE A 656 -2.00 -15.38 14.65
CA PHE A 656 -2.24 -14.01 14.21
C PHE A 656 -2.34 -13.96 12.67
N ALA A 657 -2.89 -12.86 12.17
CA ALA A 657 -2.80 -12.50 10.76
C ALA A 657 -2.67 -10.99 10.59
N MET A 658 -2.19 -10.53 9.45
CA MET A 658 -2.15 -9.10 9.16
C MET A 658 -2.18 -8.81 7.65
N PHE A 659 -2.76 -7.67 7.29
CA PHE A 659 -2.36 -7.00 6.07
C PHE A 659 -1.05 -6.26 6.31
N TRP A 660 -0.17 -6.27 5.31
CA TRP A 660 1.09 -5.55 5.37
C TRP A 660 1.32 -4.76 4.10
N GLN A 661 2.06 -3.67 4.23
CA GLN A 661 2.50 -2.83 3.14
C GLN A 661 3.90 -2.33 3.44
N ASP A 662 4.81 -2.50 2.50
CA ASP A 662 6.23 -2.20 2.65
C ASP A 662 6.68 -1.27 1.52
N SER A 663 7.36 -0.19 1.87
CA SER A 663 7.82 0.84 0.93
C SER A 663 9.34 0.97 0.98
N VAL A 664 10.03 0.25 0.09
CA VAL A 664 11.50 0.15 0.07
C VAL A 664 12.02 0.71 -1.26
N TYR A 665 12.91 1.70 -1.20
CA TYR A 665 13.49 2.38 -2.38
C TYR A 665 12.46 2.92 -3.40
N GLY A 666 11.27 3.29 -2.94
CA GLY A 666 10.17 3.76 -3.79
C GLY A 666 9.29 2.63 -4.36
N GLU A 667 9.71 1.37 -4.23
CA GLU A 667 8.90 0.20 -4.55
C GLU A 667 7.93 -0.08 -3.40
N LYS A 668 6.65 -0.28 -3.74
CA LYS A 668 5.58 -0.52 -2.77
C LYS A 668 5.03 -1.93 -2.96
N ASN A 669 5.25 -2.79 -1.98
CA ASN A 669 4.73 -4.15 -1.94
C ASN A 669 3.66 -4.27 -0.85
N ASP A 670 2.60 -5.01 -1.11
CA ASP A 670 1.57 -5.28 -0.13
C ASP A 670 1.14 -6.75 -0.14
N GLY A 671 0.44 -7.17 0.91
CA GLY A 671 -0.11 -8.50 0.95
C GLY A 671 -0.75 -8.88 2.27
N LEU A 672 -0.98 -10.18 2.37
CA LEU A 672 -1.52 -10.84 3.55
C LEU A 672 -0.43 -11.69 4.20
N LEU A 673 -0.52 -11.87 5.49
CA LEU A 673 0.37 -12.71 6.27
C LEU A 673 -0.42 -13.45 7.34
N PHE A 674 -0.11 -14.73 7.54
CA PHE A 674 -0.58 -15.55 8.64
C PHE A 674 0.60 -16.09 9.42
N GLY A 675 0.45 -16.27 10.72
CA GLY A 675 1.50 -16.86 11.53
C GLY A 675 1.03 -17.83 12.59
N GLU A 676 1.99 -18.67 12.96
CA GLU A 676 1.92 -19.68 14.01
C GLU A 676 3.04 -19.38 15.01
N CYS A 677 2.69 -19.29 16.30
CA CYS A 677 3.55 -18.86 17.39
C CYS A 677 3.67 -19.95 18.45
N LYS A 678 4.88 -20.19 18.97
CA LYS A 678 5.10 -21.05 20.15
C LYS A 678 5.96 -20.35 21.20
N THR A 679 5.40 -20.12 22.38
CA THR A 679 6.17 -19.64 23.54
C THR A 679 6.92 -20.80 24.18
N TYR A 680 8.23 -20.92 23.88
CA TYR A 680 9.14 -21.98 24.32
C TYR A 680 8.74 -23.45 23.97
N GLY A 681 7.57 -23.67 23.36
CA GLY A 681 7.12 -24.96 22.83
C GLY A 681 7.69 -25.34 21.46
N LYS A 682 7.37 -26.55 20.99
CA LYS A 682 7.69 -27.09 19.66
C LYS A 682 6.50 -26.98 18.73
N PHE A 683 6.75 -26.74 17.44
CA PHE A 683 5.74 -26.93 16.40
C PHE A 683 5.47 -28.42 16.19
N LYS A 684 4.20 -28.75 15.96
CA LYS A 684 3.68 -30.11 15.79
C LYS A 684 3.13 -30.32 14.37
N GLY A 685 2.79 -31.57 14.05
CA GLY A 685 2.24 -31.95 12.74
C GLY A 685 0.99 -31.14 12.34
N GLU A 686 0.08 -30.91 13.28
CA GLU A 686 -1.15 -30.11 13.09
C GLU A 686 -0.86 -28.66 12.67
N ASP A 687 0.16 -28.04 13.26
CA ASP A 687 0.58 -26.67 12.94
C ASP A 687 1.04 -26.58 11.48
N PHE A 688 1.82 -27.57 11.00
CA PHE A 688 2.25 -27.63 9.60
C PHE A 688 1.09 -27.84 8.63
N GLU A 689 0.10 -28.66 8.98
CA GLU A 689 -1.09 -28.87 8.14
C GLU A 689 -2.00 -27.63 8.09
N ARG A 690 -2.14 -26.91 9.21
CA ARG A 690 -2.84 -25.61 9.27
C ARG A 690 -2.19 -24.59 8.33
N MET A 691 -0.87 -24.44 8.41
CA MET A 691 -0.12 -23.51 7.56
C MET A 691 -0.14 -23.89 6.07
N LYS A 692 -0.09 -25.19 5.74
CA LYS A 692 -0.30 -25.67 4.36
C LYS A 692 -1.70 -25.36 3.83
N TYR A 693 -2.72 -25.48 4.68
CA TYR A 693 -4.09 -25.14 4.32
C TYR A 693 -4.23 -23.65 4.03
N LEU A 694 -3.69 -22.78 4.90
CA LEU A 694 -3.66 -21.33 4.70
C LEU A 694 -2.95 -20.94 3.39
N ALA A 695 -1.79 -21.56 3.10
CA ALA A 695 -1.06 -21.35 1.86
C ALA A 695 -1.91 -21.62 0.61
N ARG A 696 -2.73 -22.67 0.65
CA ARG A 696 -3.59 -23.10 -0.46
C ARG A 696 -4.79 -22.17 -0.66
N ILE A 697 -5.41 -21.71 0.43
CA ILE A 697 -6.59 -20.85 0.37
C ILE A 697 -6.20 -19.40 0.04
N PHE A 698 -5.03 -18.95 0.50
CA PHE A 698 -4.51 -17.61 0.26
C PHE A 698 -3.16 -17.65 -0.49
N PRO A 699 -3.16 -17.96 -1.80
CA PRO A 699 -1.98 -17.78 -2.63
C PRO A 699 -1.47 -16.34 -2.52
N GLY A 700 -0.18 -16.17 -2.29
CA GLY A 700 0.46 -14.88 -2.09
C GLY A 700 0.71 -14.49 -0.65
N ALA A 701 0.06 -15.17 0.29
CA ALA A 701 0.22 -14.89 1.71
C ALA A 701 1.60 -15.33 2.21
N VAL A 702 2.19 -14.50 3.04
CA VAL A 702 3.40 -14.81 3.80
C VAL A 702 3.02 -15.70 4.98
N LEU A 703 3.83 -16.71 5.24
CA LEU A 703 3.64 -17.68 6.32
C LEU A 703 4.73 -17.49 7.35
N VAL A 704 4.38 -17.19 8.60
CA VAL A 704 5.35 -16.93 9.67
C VAL A 704 5.34 -18.06 10.69
N PHE A 705 6.52 -18.57 11.01
CA PHE A 705 6.74 -19.45 12.15
C PHE A 705 7.56 -18.69 13.19
N SER A 706 6.94 -18.40 14.34
CA SER A 706 7.55 -17.63 15.42
C SER A 706 7.75 -18.45 16.69
N THR A 707 8.92 -18.40 17.30
CA THR A 707 9.17 -19.03 18.60
C THR A 707 10.09 -18.20 19.48
N LEU A 708 9.90 -18.24 20.80
CA LEU A 708 10.84 -17.59 21.74
C LEU A 708 12.12 -18.39 21.98
N ARG A 709 12.23 -19.62 21.46
CA ARG A 709 13.50 -20.36 21.50
C ARG A 709 14.48 -19.80 20.48
N LYS A 710 15.77 -19.86 20.79
CA LYS A 710 16.85 -19.37 19.91
C LYS A 710 17.19 -20.33 18.77
N SER A 711 16.64 -21.54 18.78
CA SER A 711 16.87 -22.56 17.76
C SER A 711 15.62 -23.42 17.52
N LEU A 712 15.57 -24.03 16.32
CA LEU A 712 14.56 -24.99 15.90
C LEU A 712 15.14 -26.42 16.00
N THR A 713 14.28 -27.39 16.27
CA THR A 713 14.65 -28.82 16.21
C THR A 713 14.71 -29.32 14.77
N GLU A 714 15.40 -30.44 14.53
CA GLU A 714 15.48 -31.04 13.20
C GLU A 714 14.11 -31.39 12.59
N GLN A 715 13.15 -31.81 13.41
CA GLN A 715 11.79 -32.13 12.96
C GLN A 715 11.07 -30.87 12.47
N GLU A 716 11.25 -29.75 13.17
CA GLU A 716 10.68 -28.45 12.79
C GLU A 716 11.34 -27.92 11.51
N ILE A 717 12.66 -28.00 11.42
CA ILE A 717 13.40 -27.63 10.20
C ILE A 717 12.88 -28.43 9.00
N LYS A 718 12.71 -29.75 9.13
CA LYS A 718 12.16 -30.61 8.07
C LYS A 718 10.72 -30.21 7.69
N GLY A 719 9.86 -29.97 8.69
CA GLY A 719 8.46 -29.58 8.48
C GLY A 719 8.34 -28.24 7.75
N ILE A 720 9.03 -27.20 8.25
CA ILE A 720 9.01 -25.85 7.68
C ILE A 720 9.67 -25.84 6.29
N THR A 721 10.78 -26.57 6.09
CA THR A 721 11.43 -26.70 4.78
C THR A 721 10.50 -27.25 3.71
N SER A 722 9.66 -28.23 4.05
CA SER A 722 8.67 -28.79 3.12
C SER A 722 7.68 -27.73 2.64
N ILE A 723 7.23 -26.87 3.55
CA ILE A 723 6.31 -25.76 3.25
C ILE A 723 7.02 -24.70 2.42
N ALA A 724 8.22 -24.26 2.86
CA ALA A 724 9.01 -23.23 2.17
C ALA A 724 9.33 -23.63 0.71
N LYS A 725 9.79 -24.87 0.47
CA LYS A 725 10.07 -25.36 -0.89
C LYS A 725 8.84 -25.35 -1.79
N LYS A 726 7.65 -25.67 -1.27
CA LYS A 726 6.39 -25.59 -2.03
C LYS A 726 5.98 -24.14 -2.31
N GLY A 727 6.17 -23.26 -1.33
CA GLY A 727 5.86 -21.83 -1.40
C GLY A 727 6.80 -21.03 -2.32
N ARG A 728 8.02 -21.54 -2.60
CA ARG A 728 9.02 -20.91 -3.48
C ARG A 728 8.72 -20.95 -4.98
N LYS A 729 7.55 -21.45 -5.40
CA LYS A 729 7.14 -21.37 -6.82
C LYS A 729 7.01 -19.90 -7.22
N TYR A 730 7.52 -19.56 -8.41
CA TYR A 730 7.40 -18.22 -8.96
C TYR A 730 5.91 -17.86 -9.10
N TRP A 731 5.50 -16.69 -8.60
CA TRP A 731 4.09 -16.26 -8.63
C TRP A 731 3.96 -14.87 -9.23
N LYS A 732 4.58 -13.90 -8.57
CA LYS A 732 4.78 -12.54 -9.07
C LYS A 732 6.28 -12.32 -9.21
N ALA A 733 6.66 -11.26 -9.90
CA ALA A 733 8.07 -11.03 -10.10
C ALA A 733 8.78 -10.73 -8.78
N GLU A 734 9.93 -11.38 -8.62
CA GLU A 734 10.75 -11.33 -7.40
C GLU A 734 9.98 -11.77 -6.13
N ARG A 735 8.81 -12.43 -6.30
CA ARG A 735 7.95 -12.85 -5.19
C ARG A 735 7.46 -14.31 -5.35
N PRO A 736 7.81 -15.19 -4.42
CA PRO A 736 7.29 -16.56 -4.40
C PRO A 736 5.78 -16.58 -4.08
N ILE A 737 5.09 -17.68 -4.43
CA ILE A 737 3.66 -17.85 -4.19
C ILE A 737 3.32 -17.77 -2.71
N ASN A 738 4.11 -18.36 -1.82
CA ASN A 738 3.91 -18.26 -0.38
C ASN A 738 5.29 -18.15 0.29
N PRO A 739 5.81 -16.93 0.48
CA PRO A 739 7.05 -16.72 1.22
C PRO A 739 6.91 -17.24 2.65
N VAL A 740 7.95 -17.88 3.18
CA VAL A 740 8.00 -18.31 4.59
C VAL A 740 8.97 -17.41 5.35
N MET A 741 8.58 -16.93 6.52
CA MET A 741 9.44 -16.22 7.46
C MET A 741 9.60 -17.04 8.74
N ILE A 742 10.80 -17.07 9.30
CA ILE A 742 11.09 -17.74 10.56
C ILE A 742 11.64 -16.72 11.53
N LEU A 743 10.98 -16.57 12.67
CA LEU A 743 11.41 -15.70 13.75
C LEU A 743 11.66 -16.55 15.00
N THR A 744 12.83 -16.41 15.57
CA THR A 744 13.26 -17.10 16.78
C THR A 744 13.45 -16.10 17.91
N GLY A 745 13.85 -16.57 19.09
CA GLY A 745 14.24 -15.71 20.21
C GLY A 745 15.33 -14.69 19.82
N ASN A 746 16.15 -14.98 18.80
CA ASN A 746 17.18 -14.06 18.32
C ASN A 746 16.58 -12.76 17.75
N GLU A 747 15.47 -12.86 17.01
CA GLU A 747 14.76 -11.72 16.45
C GLU A 747 13.76 -11.11 17.45
N LEU A 748 13.01 -11.96 18.16
CA LEU A 748 11.86 -11.54 18.97
C LEU A 748 12.27 -10.89 20.28
N LEU A 749 13.35 -11.37 20.92
CA LEU A 749 13.84 -10.86 22.21
C LEU A 749 14.89 -9.75 22.06
N SER A 750 15.30 -9.44 20.83
CA SER A 750 16.22 -8.33 20.55
C SER A 750 15.51 -6.97 20.56
N ASP A 751 16.23 -5.93 20.96
CA ASP A 751 15.79 -4.54 20.84
C ASP A 751 15.91 -4.01 19.40
N PHE A 752 16.75 -4.64 18.57
CA PHE A 752 16.99 -4.22 17.20
C PHE A 752 16.29 -5.13 16.18
N GLY A 753 16.04 -4.60 14.98
CA GLY A 753 15.58 -5.38 13.82
C GLY A 753 16.74 -5.96 13.00
N PRO A 754 16.46 -6.79 11.98
CA PRO A 754 17.47 -7.26 11.04
C PRO A 754 18.19 -6.12 10.32
N PRO A 755 19.49 -6.24 9.99
CA PRO A 755 20.37 -7.37 10.32
C PRO A 755 20.99 -7.27 11.73
N TYR A 756 20.66 -6.23 12.50
CA TYR A 756 21.31 -5.91 13.78
C TYR A 756 20.91 -6.83 14.94
N CYS A 757 19.83 -7.60 14.80
CA CYS A 757 19.45 -8.64 15.76
C CYS A 757 20.29 -9.92 15.65
N TRP A 758 21.09 -10.08 14.59
CA TRP A 758 21.90 -11.27 14.36
C TRP A 758 23.36 -11.08 14.79
N GLU A 759 24.04 -12.21 15.02
CA GLU A 759 25.48 -12.24 15.30
C GLU A 759 26.31 -11.62 14.17
N ASP A 760 27.50 -11.11 14.50
CA ASP A 760 28.35 -10.33 13.58
C ASP A 760 28.64 -11.01 12.23
N ALA A 761 28.79 -12.33 12.21
CA ALA A 761 29.02 -13.09 10.98
C ALA A 761 27.80 -13.03 10.03
N LEU A 762 26.59 -13.21 10.58
CA LEU A 762 25.34 -13.12 9.82
C LEU A 762 25.04 -11.68 9.43
N LYS A 763 25.28 -10.73 10.34
CA LYS A 763 25.13 -9.30 10.09
C LYS A 763 25.99 -8.83 8.92
N LYS A 764 27.26 -9.26 8.85
CA LYS A 764 28.15 -8.95 7.71
C LYS A 764 27.68 -9.60 6.41
N LYS A 765 27.17 -10.83 6.48
CA LYS A 765 26.67 -11.57 5.31
C LYS A 765 25.39 -10.95 4.71
N PHE A 766 24.54 -10.38 5.55
CA PHE A 766 23.23 -9.84 5.19
C PHE A 766 23.09 -8.35 5.51
N ASP A 767 24.17 -7.58 5.35
CA ASP A 767 24.27 -6.16 5.71
C ASP A 767 23.28 -5.23 4.97
N ARG A 768 22.72 -5.71 3.86
CA ARG A 768 21.76 -4.99 2.99
C ARG A 768 20.35 -5.60 3.01
N VAL A 769 20.00 -6.42 4.00
CA VAL A 769 18.63 -6.94 4.12
C VAL A 769 17.67 -5.79 4.39
N ALA A 770 16.71 -5.59 3.49
CA ALA A 770 15.70 -4.54 3.59
C ALA A 770 14.37 -5.06 3.06
N GLY A 771 13.30 -4.77 3.80
CA GLY A 771 11.95 -5.15 3.46
C GLY A 771 11.54 -6.58 3.83
N LEU A 772 10.23 -6.79 3.92
CA LEU A 772 9.63 -8.01 4.47
C LEU A 772 9.99 -9.26 3.66
N LEU A 773 9.96 -9.17 2.33
CA LEU A 773 10.26 -10.31 1.46
C LEU A 773 11.75 -10.71 1.52
N SER A 774 12.65 -9.73 1.64
CA SER A 774 14.09 -9.99 1.82
C SER A 774 14.38 -10.69 3.15
N ILE A 775 13.67 -10.31 4.22
CA ILE A 775 13.73 -10.98 5.52
C ILE A 775 13.19 -12.42 5.43
N CYS A 776 12.12 -12.66 4.68
CA CYS A 776 11.62 -14.02 4.43
C CYS A 776 12.69 -14.90 3.76
N ASP A 777 13.35 -14.41 2.71
CA ASP A 777 14.40 -15.17 2.03
C ASP A 777 15.61 -15.41 2.96
N THR A 778 16.03 -14.37 3.68
CA THR A 778 17.19 -14.43 4.57
C THR A 778 16.98 -15.38 5.74
N THR A 779 15.83 -15.35 6.40
CA THR A 779 15.52 -16.26 7.51
C THR A 779 15.42 -17.72 7.07
N GLN A 780 14.98 -18.00 5.83
CA GLN A 780 15.06 -19.35 5.26
C GLN A 780 16.51 -19.80 5.02
N GLN A 781 17.39 -18.89 4.58
CA GLN A 781 18.82 -19.21 4.42
C GLN A 781 19.47 -19.50 5.78
N ILE A 782 19.15 -18.73 6.81
CA ILE A 782 19.71 -18.89 8.17
C ILE A 782 19.22 -20.18 8.82
N TYR A 783 17.90 -20.39 8.88
CA TYR A 783 17.32 -21.45 9.72
C TYR A 783 17.04 -22.77 8.98
N LEU A 784 16.91 -22.75 7.65
CA LEU A 784 16.62 -23.94 6.85
C LEU A 784 17.78 -24.35 5.92
N ASN A 785 18.86 -23.56 5.88
CA ASN A 785 20.00 -23.76 4.99
C ASN A 785 19.59 -23.93 3.51
N LEU A 786 18.57 -23.17 3.08
CA LEU A 786 18.12 -23.15 1.69
C LEU A 786 18.89 -22.07 0.90
N PRO A 787 19.08 -22.23 -0.42
CA PRO A 787 19.62 -21.15 -1.24
C PRO A 787 18.64 -19.97 -1.31
N SER A 788 19.13 -18.80 -1.73
CA SER A 788 18.25 -17.67 -2.03
C SER A 788 17.27 -18.02 -3.15
N TRP A 789 16.10 -17.38 -3.15
CA TRP A 789 15.08 -17.60 -4.19
C TRP A 789 15.62 -17.33 -5.60
N HIS A 790 16.42 -16.27 -5.75
CA HIS A 790 17.00 -15.89 -7.04
C HIS A 790 17.92 -16.99 -7.59
N THR A 791 18.81 -17.54 -6.75
CA THR A 791 19.70 -18.64 -7.16
C THR A 791 18.89 -19.86 -7.59
N GLU A 792 17.88 -20.26 -6.81
CA GLU A 792 17.04 -21.42 -7.14
C GLU A 792 16.25 -21.23 -8.44
N TRP A 793 15.68 -20.04 -8.66
CA TRP A 793 14.93 -19.74 -9.90
C TRP A 793 15.85 -19.65 -11.12
N HIS A 794 17.03 -19.04 -10.98
CA HIS A 794 18.01 -18.97 -12.05
C HIS A 794 18.46 -20.37 -12.48
N GLU A 795 18.76 -21.26 -11.55
CA GLU A 795 19.11 -22.66 -11.85
C GLU A 795 17.97 -23.40 -12.56
N LYS A 796 16.72 -23.21 -12.14
CA LYS A 796 15.55 -23.80 -12.82
C LYS A 796 15.38 -23.26 -14.23
N TRP A 797 15.56 -21.96 -14.41
CA TRP A 797 15.48 -21.31 -15.72
C TRP A 797 16.57 -21.81 -16.68
N GLU A 798 17.82 -21.89 -16.22
CA GLU A 798 18.94 -22.45 -16.99
C GLU A 798 18.69 -23.91 -17.38
N LYS A 799 18.16 -24.74 -16.48
CA LYS A 799 17.77 -26.12 -16.78
C LYS A 799 16.69 -26.17 -17.87
N GLN A 800 15.61 -25.38 -17.74
CA GLN A 800 14.54 -25.32 -18.75
C GLN A 800 15.05 -24.84 -20.11
N LYS A 801 15.96 -23.85 -20.13
CA LYS A 801 16.56 -23.33 -21.35
C LYS A 801 17.37 -24.40 -22.08
N LYS A 802 18.16 -25.21 -21.35
CA LYS A 802 18.88 -26.35 -21.91
C LYS A 802 17.94 -27.40 -22.50
N THR A 803 16.92 -27.82 -21.75
CA THR A 803 15.93 -28.82 -22.22
C THR A 803 15.15 -28.32 -23.45
N ASN A 804 14.75 -27.05 -23.48
CA ASN A 804 14.06 -26.46 -24.63
C ASN A 804 14.99 -26.32 -25.84
N GLY A 805 16.26 -25.99 -25.63
CA GLY A 805 17.27 -25.97 -26.69
C GLY A 805 17.53 -27.35 -27.29
N GLU A 806 17.57 -28.40 -26.46
CA GLU A 806 17.68 -29.80 -26.90
C GLU A 806 16.44 -30.28 -27.66
N GLN A 807 15.23 -29.88 -27.22
CA GLN A 807 13.98 -30.18 -27.93
C GLN A 807 13.85 -29.43 -29.26
N ALA A 808 14.31 -28.17 -29.32
CA ALA A 808 14.36 -27.40 -30.56
C ALA A 808 15.33 -28.02 -31.57
N LYS A 809 16.53 -28.42 -31.11
CA LYS A 809 17.49 -29.19 -31.94
C LYS A 809 16.91 -30.53 -32.42
N LYS A 810 16.15 -31.24 -31.58
CA LYS A 810 15.46 -32.48 -31.99
C LYS A 810 14.37 -32.23 -33.06
N ARG A 811 13.65 -31.11 -32.98
CA ARG A 811 12.64 -30.72 -33.99
C ARG A 811 13.25 -30.25 -35.32
N GLU A 812 14.44 -29.66 -35.29
CA GLU A 812 15.20 -29.33 -36.52
C GLU A 812 15.82 -30.58 -37.17
N LEU A 813 16.06 -31.64 -36.41
CA LEU A 813 16.59 -32.93 -36.90
C LEU A 813 15.50 -33.93 -37.33
N THR A 814 14.21 -33.58 -37.25
CA THR A 814 13.12 -34.41 -37.78
C THR A 814 12.64 -33.81 -39.11
N PRO A 815 12.85 -34.47 -40.27
CA PRO A 815 12.31 -33.97 -41.53
C PRO A 815 10.77 -33.98 -41.50
N PRO A 816 10.10 -33.02 -42.17
CA PRO A 816 8.65 -32.98 -42.20
C PRO A 816 8.13 -34.27 -42.85
N ALA A 817 7.21 -34.96 -42.16
CA ALA A 817 6.46 -36.06 -42.76
C ALA A 817 5.65 -35.50 -43.93
N THR A 818 6.01 -35.92 -45.14
CA THR A 818 5.23 -35.71 -46.36
C THR A 818 3.85 -36.33 -46.20
N PHE A 819 2.82 -35.50 -46.32
CA PHE A 819 1.49 -35.87 -46.82
C PHE A 819 1.05 -34.84 -47.84
#